data_AF-A0A7H8QP11-F1
#
_entry.id   AF-A0A7H8QP11-F1
#
_cell.length_a   1.000
_cell.length_b   1.000
_cell.length_c   1.000
_cell.angle_alpha   90.00
_cell.angle_beta   90.00
_cell.angle_gamma   90.00
#
_symmetry.space_group_name_H-M   'P 1'
#
loop_
_entity.id
_entity.type
_entity.pdbx_description
1 polymer ?
#
loop_
_entity_poly.entity_id
_entity_poly.type
_entity_poly.pdbx_seq_one_letter_code
_entity_poly.pdbx_strand_id
1 'polypeptide(L)'
;MDQSRNKADAVLRAHSLLHEWVLQHGGRLDERTQFARDDQRGVHIQVKPDQSANLPRKTCVIKLPLALTMSYFDAIDYRLPGNDEASFSSHGVVFPKPFMTSIGSEETTAFFLMGQYLKAENGFWYPYIRSLPRPDELTTPLFYSDDDLAWLNMTSLAAAREQRLQIWRTNYEKGVACLREFQFEGVDAYSWELYLWASTIISSRAFTAKVLAGVIPMDQLAEDKISVLLPMVDATNHRPLAKVEWQAGTDSIGLAVMEDVTPGSEIGNNYGPRNNEQLMMNYGFCIPNNPFEYRTINLRAPPGSPLAQVKAQYEQHFSKASSNTDSEDKYYVFSINYHHTNNAASQQPLEYSVFSPDLLNTLSIITANDRELEAIEMDENGFRIPVEKYGNSRNFVAALNQIVIELLSYVQRLQASVTQLGEPRNLHQAYAKQYRESQIRLSQAAAFIANWVISRSRSSDASSESDAEGCEKLLARVPSNVFDTNTAEKIKTKILAQTSLLPEGNRRGELFLFQELFHLLPTDMSDLCRECLGQISTQARRVVVISDDMGGGQKDGGNSGPHGLFDYSLFICFLVAAYRQNPSRISPRLRSWCEFLLTRYTAPPNDVSWTLPDEDDEAILSAFDSLIDDHTPAENFTPVASIVGATPATGERAVNDWWLSPNWIRWAWLVLEQEMVRNVVDEPLEYIIYGAEKGMKTINLFKPTRGSRQQSLELQLPPPGDIFSPPRPLAPLGVQFKMLSRAAVPSASSLAQISSRALPSTSAAVRLSTPAQTTRSFATVQDGSTPKKQHGGLADQDRIFTNLYSHHGADLKSAMKYGDWHRTKDIVLKGHDWLISEIKASGLRGRGGAGFPSGLKYSFMNFKDWDKDNRPRYLVVNADEGEPGTCKDREIMRKDPQKLIEGCLVVGRAMNATAAYIYIRGEFYHEATILQRGIQEAYQAGLIGKNACGTGYDFDVYLHRGAGAYVCGEETSLIESLEGKAGKPRLKPPFPAAVGLFGCPSTVTNVETVAVVPTIVRRGPSWFAGFGRERNQGTKLFCISGHVNNPCTVEEEMSIPLRELIDRHCGGVRGGWDNLLAVIPGGSSTPILPKAVCDDQLMDFDALKDSQSGLGTAAVIVMDKSTDVVRAISRLSHFYRHESCGQCTPCREGSKWTQQIMSRMEKGQAREREIDMLQELTKQVEGHTICALGEAFAWPIQGLIRHFRPELEARIKQYEQENGKQPFAGGWAPGTRNEGKLIAPGQ
;
A
#
# COMPACT_ATOMS: atom_id res chain seq x y z
N MET A 1 -46.19 -31.47 19.92
CA MET A 1 -47.13 -30.52 19.28
C MET A 1 -47.64 -29.48 20.28
N ASP A 2 -48.18 -29.84 21.44
CA ASP A 2 -48.74 -28.82 22.35
C ASP A 2 -47.74 -27.77 22.87
N GLN A 3 -46.47 -28.11 23.08
CA GLN A 3 -45.44 -27.12 23.45
C GLN A 3 -45.14 -26.12 22.32
N SER A 4 -45.20 -26.53 21.04
CA SER A 4 -44.99 -25.61 19.92
C SER A 4 -46.22 -24.74 19.65
N ARG A 5 -47.44 -25.27 19.81
CA ARG A 5 -48.67 -24.46 19.83
C ARG A 5 -48.64 -23.41 20.93
N ASN A 6 -48.40 -23.80 22.18
CA ASN A 6 -48.32 -22.86 23.31
C ASN A 6 -47.27 -21.75 23.10
N LYS A 7 -46.10 -22.06 22.49
CA LYS A 7 -45.12 -21.05 22.10
C LYS A 7 -45.63 -20.13 20.97
N ALA A 8 -46.22 -20.68 19.91
CA ALA A 8 -46.78 -19.88 18.80
C ALA A 8 -47.87 -18.92 19.30
N ASP A 9 -48.79 -19.40 20.14
CA ASP A 9 -49.84 -18.61 20.75
C ASP A 9 -49.26 -17.54 21.71
N ALA A 10 -48.15 -17.81 22.40
CA ALA A 10 -47.48 -16.83 23.25
C ALA A 10 -46.82 -15.69 22.46
N VAL A 11 -46.15 -16.02 21.35
CA VAL A 11 -45.51 -15.03 20.46
C VAL A 11 -46.55 -14.15 19.75
N LEU A 12 -47.66 -14.74 19.29
CA LEU A 12 -48.77 -13.96 18.72
C LEU A 12 -49.46 -13.08 19.76
N ARG A 13 -49.67 -13.57 21.00
CA ARG A 13 -50.19 -12.75 22.11
C ARG A 13 -49.36 -11.51 22.40
N ALA A 14 -48.02 -11.58 22.31
CA ALA A 14 -47.17 -10.40 22.48
C ALA A 14 -47.44 -9.32 21.39
N HIS A 15 -47.64 -9.75 20.14
CA HIS A 15 -47.97 -8.86 19.03
C HIS A 15 -49.42 -8.33 19.10
N SER A 16 -50.36 -9.12 19.64
CA SER A 16 -51.72 -8.64 19.96
C SER A 16 -51.70 -7.55 21.03
N LEU A 17 -50.95 -7.74 22.13
CA LEU A 17 -50.81 -6.75 23.19
C LEU A 17 -50.13 -5.46 22.70
N LEU A 18 -49.11 -5.58 21.83
CA LEU A 18 -48.53 -4.44 21.14
C LEU A 18 -49.57 -3.70 20.28
N HIS A 19 -50.36 -4.42 19.49
CA HIS A 19 -51.39 -3.82 18.65
C HIS A 19 -52.46 -3.08 19.48
N GLU A 20 -52.93 -3.68 20.58
CA GLU A 20 -53.85 -3.05 21.52
C GLU A 20 -53.24 -1.78 22.15
N TRP A 21 -51.97 -1.81 22.55
CA TRP A 21 -51.26 -0.65 23.08
C TRP A 21 -51.11 0.48 22.05
N VAL A 22 -50.75 0.17 20.81
CA VAL A 22 -50.65 1.18 19.72
C VAL A 22 -52.03 1.77 19.38
N LEU A 23 -53.09 0.96 19.36
CA LEU A 23 -54.47 1.43 19.16
C LEU A 23 -54.92 2.39 20.30
N GLN A 24 -54.61 2.06 21.56
CA GLN A 24 -54.95 2.89 22.72
C GLN A 24 -54.31 4.29 22.66
N HIS A 25 -53.17 4.43 21.99
CA HIS A 25 -52.46 5.70 21.81
C HIS A 25 -52.71 6.35 20.44
N GLY A 26 -53.74 5.93 19.69
CA GLY A 26 -54.19 6.58 18.44
C GLY A 26 -53.52 6.09 17.15
N GLY A 27 -52.78 4.97 17.20
CA GLY A 27 -52.29 4.28 16.00
C GLY A 27 -53.35 3.42 15.32
N ARG A 28 -52.99 2.79 14.19
CA ARG A 28 -53.90 1.94 13.40
C ARG A 28 -53.15 0.84 12.63
N LEU A 29 -53.71 -0.38 12.63
CA LEU A 29 -53.49 -1.39 11.58
C LEU A 29 -54.71 -1.42 10.67
N ASP A 30 -54.55 -1.59 9.36
CA ASP A 30 -55.69 -1.71 8.44
C ASP A 30 -56.49 -2.99 8.72
N GLU A 31 -57.80 -2.85 8.89
CA GLU A 31 -58.73 -3.92 9.31
C GLU A 31 -58.74 -5.15 8.40
N ARG A 32 -58.27 -5.04 7.16
CA ARG A 32 -58.13 -6.14 6.19
C ARG A 32 -56.82 -6.91 6.33
N THR A 33 -55.97 -6.52 7.28
CA THR A 33 -54.67 -7.15 7.59
C THR A 33 -54.63 -7.67 9.03
N GLN A 34 -53.67 -8.56 9.31
CA GLN A 34 -53.44 -9.12 10.64
C GLN A 34 -51.98 -9.51 10.83
N PHE A 35 -51.56 -9.61 12.10
CA PHE A 35 -50.38 -10.40 12.45
C PHE A 35 -50.64 -11.89 12.21
N ALA A 36 -49.65 -12.58 11.64
CA ALA A 36 -49.63 -14.02 11.44
C ALA A 36 -48.26 -14.58 11.80
N ARG A 37 -48.17 -15.90 11.98
CA ARG A 37 -46.91 -16.61 12.21
C ARG A 37 -46.92 -17.94 11.47
N ASP A 38 -45.84 -18.24 10.76
CA ASP A 38 -45.50 -19.59 10.32
C ASP A 38 -44.01 -19.88 10.57
N ASP A 39 -43.59 -21.12 10.33
CA ASP A 39 -42.26 -21.60 10.67
C ASP A 39 -41.19 -21.33 9.57
N GLN A 40 -41.56 -20.70 8.45
CA GLN A 40 -40.61 -20.22 7.42
C GLN A 40 -40.37 -18.71 7.52
N ARG A 41 -41.41 -17.93 7.79
CA ARG A 41 -41.39 -16.45 7.78
C ARG A 41 -41.37 -15.82 9.17
N GLY A 42 -41.54 -16.61 10.22
CA GLY A 42 -41.70 -16.10 11.57
C GLY A 42 -42.97 -15.26 11.71
N VAL A 43 -42.96 -14.26 12.58
CA VAL A 43 -44.07 -13.30 12.73
C VAL A 43 -44.01 -12.27 11.62
N HIS A 44 -45.14 -12.04 10.97
CA HIS A 44 -45.27 -11.10 9.86
C HIS A 44 -46.68 -10.50 9.81
N ILE A 45 -46.87 -9.46 9.00
CA ILE A 45 -48.19 -8.88 8.70
C ILE A 45 -48.65 -9.40 7.33
N GLN A 46 -49.89 -9.89 7.24
CA GLN A 46 -50.51 -10.36 5.99
C GLN A 46 -51.91 -9.78 5.79
N VAL A 47 -52.37 -9.74 4.55
CA VAL A 47 -53.80 -9.58 4.23
C VAL A 47 -54.54 -10.79 4.80
N LYS A 48 -55.68 -10.58 5.47
CA LYS A 48 -56.44 -11.69 6.07
C LYS A 48 -56.87 -12.69 4.98
N PRO A 49 -56.79 -14.02 5.20
CA PRO A 49 -57.16 -15.01 4.18
C PRO A 49 -58.65 -15.06 3.83
N ASP A 50 -59.51 -14.42 4.62
CA ASP A 50 -60.97 -14.36 4.45
C ASP A 50 -61.45 -13.19 3.56
N GLN A 51 -60.54 -12.33 3.09
CA GLN A 51 -60.90 -11.16 2.28
C GLN A 51 -61.35 -11.59 0.88
N SER A 52 -62.49 -11.04 0.43
CA SER A 52 -63.06 -11.31 -0.89
C SER A 52 -62.44 -10.50 -2.04
N ALA A 53 -61.51 -9.58 -1.74
CA ALA A 53 -60.85 -8.71 -2.69
C ALA A 53 -59.41 -8.39 -2.26
N ASN A 54 -58.56 -8.01 -3.22
CA ASN A 54 -57.19 -7.58 -2.96
C ASN A 54 -57.15 -6.29 -2.12
N LEU A 55 -56.13 -6.16 -1.28
CA LEU A 55 -55.76 -4.91 -0.63
C LEU A 55 -55.26 -3.92 -1.70
N PRO A 56 -55.93 -2.77 -1.93
CA PRO A 56 -55.57 -1.89 -3.04
C PRO A 56 -54.25 -1.15 -2.82
N ARG A 57 -53.51 -0.92 -3.91
CA ARG A 57 -52.37 0.00 -3.96
C ARG A 57 -52.73 1.39 -3.40
N LYS A 58 -51.75 2.02 -2.77
CA LYS A 58 -51.84 3.23 -1.91
C LYS A 58 -52.63 3.07 -0.61
N THR A 59 -52.96 1.84 -0.19
CA THR A 59 -53.50 1.63 1.17
C THR A 59 -52.40 1.85 2.22
N CYS A 60 -52.61 2.78 3.14
CA CYS A 60 -51.80 2.94 4.36
C CYS A 60 -52.17 1.82 5.37
N VAL A 61 -51.27 0.84 5.50
CA VAL A 61 -51.47 -0.40 6.26
C VAL A 61 -51.22 -0.18 7.75
N ILE A 62 -50.20 0.60 8.10
CA ILE A 62 -49.84 0.93 9.48
C ILE A 62 -49.80 2.44 9.62
N LYS A 63 -50.42 2.99 10.67
CA LYS A 63 -50.22 4.36 11.16
C LYS A 63 -49.70 4.29 12.60
N LEU A 64 -48.48 4.77 12.83
CA LEU A 64 -47.80 4.76 14.13
C LEU A 64 -47.66 6.21 14.66
N PRO A 65 -48.20 6.56 15.83
CA PRO A 65 -48.01 7.89 16.43
C PRO A 65 -46.54 8.12 16.81
N LEU A 66 -46.03 9.34 16.62
CA LEU A 66 -44.63 9.68 16.88
C LEU A 66 -44.20 9.43 18.34
N ALA A 67 -45.08 9.69 19.29
CA ALA A 67 -44.86 9.47 20.73
C ALA A 67 -44.72 7.99 21.14
N LEU A 68 -44.86 7.03 20.21
CA LEU A 68 -44.58 5.61 20.45
C LEU A 68 -43.26 5.14 19.86
N THR A 69 -42.59 5.96 19.04
CA THR A 69 -41.25 5.64 18.52
C THR A 69 -40.22 5.60 19.66
N MET A 70 -39.04 5.03 19.42
CA MET A 70 -37.94 5.05 20.39
C MET A 70 -36.62 5.36 19.68
N SER A 71 -35.91 6.38 20.16
CA SER A 71 -34.76 6.97 19.49
C SER A 71 -33.82 7.70 20.46
N TYR A 72 -32.73 8.27 19.92
CA TYR A 72 -31.89 9.22 20.63
C TYR A 72 -32.65 10.46 21.15
N PHE A 73 -33.73 10.89 20.48
CA PHE A 73 -34.49 12.08 20.86
C PHE A 73 -35.29 11.88 22.15
N ASP A 74 -35.70 10.64 22.42
CA ASP A 74 -36.36 10.23 23.67
C ASP A 74 -35.37 10.23 24.84
N ALA A 75 -34.15 9.71 24.62
CA ALA A 75 -33.08 9.67 25.62
C ALA A 75 -32.62 11.06 26.12
N ILE A 76 -32.94 12.13 25.39
CA ILE A 76 -32.62 13.53 25.73
C ILE A 76 -33.84 14.39 26.12
N ASP A 77 -35.05 13.81 26.21
CA ASP A 77 -36.34 14.50 26.43
C ASP A 77 -36.56 15.67 25.42
N TYR A 78 -36.42 15.39 24.11
CA TYR A 78 -36.53 16.41 23.05
C TYR A 78 -37.96 16.95 22.89
N ARG A 79 -38.09 18.28 22.91
CA ARG A 79 -39.37 18.99 22.71
C ARG A 79 -39.47 19.58 21.32
N LEU A 80 -40.61 19.42 20.66
CA LEU A 80 -40.83 19.99 19.33
C LEU A 80 -41.00 21.52 19.39
N PRO A 81 -40.32 22.30 18.52
CA PRO A 81 -40.47 23.75 18.50
C PRO A 81 -41.92 24.19 18.23
N GLY A 82 -42.55 24.85 19.21
CA GLY A 82 -43.89 25.43 19.08
C GLY A 82 -45.07 24.49 19.40
N ASN A 83 -44.83 23.30 19.96
CA ASN A 83 -45.89 22.42 20.46
C ASN A 83 -45.51 21.81 21.82
N ASP A 84 -46.05 22.34 22.92
CA ASP A 84 -45.78 21.85 24.28
C ASP A 84 -46.45 20.50 24.60
N GLU A 85 -47.42 20.03 23.80
CA GLU A 85 -48.08 18.72 24.00
C GLU A 85 -47.37 17.57 23.27
N ALA A 86 -46.55 17.86 22.25
CA ALA A 86 -45.84 16.86 21.46
C ALA A 86 -44.33 16.87 21.77
N SER A 87 -43.88 15.90 22.56
CA SER A 87 -42.47 15.72 22.94
C SER A 87 -42.06 14.25 22.90
N PHE A 88 -40.79 14.01 22.58
CA PHE A 88 -40.11 12.74 22.82
C PHE A 88 -39.69 12.71 24.30
N SER A 89 -39.89 11.59 24.99
CA SER A 89 -39.61 11.54 26.43
C SER A 89 -38.77 10.35 26.84
N SER A 90 -37.93 10.55 27.86
CA SER A 90 -37.14 9.51 28.48
C SER A 90 -37.98 8.46 29.22
N HIS A 91 -39.28 8.73 29.45
CA HIS A 91 -40.20 7.91 30.25
C HIS A 91 -39.58 7.43 31.59
N GLY A 92 -38.69 8.25 32.18
CA GLY A 92 -38.00 7.95 33.43
C GLY A 92 -36.78 7.01 33.29
N VAL A 93 -36.03 7.11 32.20
CA VAL A 93 -34.65 6.59 32.05
C VAL A 93 -33.75 7.75 31.60
N VAL A 94 -33.20 8.49 32.56
CA VAL A 94 -32.47 9.74 32.32
C VAL A 94 -30.97 9.55 32.55
N PHE A 95 -30.16 9.73 31.51
CA PHE A 95 -28.71 9.64 31.61
C PHE A 95 -28.02 10.99 31.86
N PRO A 96 -26.80 11.01 32.44
CA PRO A 96 -25.98 12.21 32.52
C PRO A 96 -25.67 12.76 31.12
N LYS A 97 -25.87 14.06 30.89
CA LYS A 97 -25.51 14.71 29.61
C LYS A 97 -24.05 14.48 29.18
N PRO A 98 -23.03 14.53 30.08
CA PRO A 98 -21.65 14.22 29.72
C PRO A 98 -21.44 12.79 29.19
N PHE A 99 -22.16 11.81 29.73
CA PHE A 99 -22.11 10.42 29.26
C PHE A 99 -22.59 10.33 27.80
N MET A 100 -23.78 10.87 27.50
CA MET A 100 -24.35 10.83 26.14
C MET A 100 -23.45 11.54 25.12
N THR A 101 -22.86 12.68 25.49
CA THR A 101 -21.85 13.39 24.68
C THR A 101 -20.55 12.61 24.49
N SER A 102 -20.14 11.81 25.49
CA SER A 102 -18.92 11.00 25.45
C SER A 102 -19.05 9.77 24.56
N ILE A 103 -20.19 9.07 24.60
CA ILE A 103 -20.38 7.82 23.83
C ILE A 103 -20.85 8.06 22.39
N GLY A 104 -21.79 8.98 22.14
CA GLY A 104 -22.43 9.17 20.84
C GLY A 104 -23.91 8.82 20.82
N SER A 105 -24.62 9.21 19.76
CA SER A 105 -26.09 9.04 19.65
C SER A 105 -26.53 7.58 19.44
N GLU A 106 -25.76 6.80 18.69
CA GLU A 106 -26.04 5.39 18.42
C GLU A 106 -25.89 4.56 19.71
N GLU A 107 -24.74 4.66 20.39
CA GLU A 107 -24.50 4.02 21.68
C GLU A 107 -25.48 4.51 22.75
N THR A 108 -25.82 5.80 22.79
CA THR A 108 -26.85 6.33 23.72
C THR A 108 -28.21 5.66 23.47
N THR A 109 -28.58 5.41 22.21
CA THR A 109 -29.83 4.70 21.87
C THR A 109 -29.79 3.25 22.34
N ALA A 110 -28.63 2.57 22.22
CA ALA A 110 -28.45 1.22 22.75
C ALA A 110 -28.60 1.18 24.29
N PHE A 111 -27.88 2.05 25.02
CA PHE A 111 -28.02 2.15 26.48
C PHE A 111 -29.45 2.56 26.91
N PHE A 112 -30.15 3.41 26.15
CA PHE A 112 -31.55 3.75 26.43
C PHE A 112 -32.49 2.55 26.29
N LEU A 113 -32.36 1.75 25.23
CA LEU A 113 -33.12 0.50 25.07
C LEU A 113 -32.85 -0.49 26.22
N MET A 114 -31.59 -0.62 26.67
CA MET A 114 -31.25 -1.42 27.86
C MET A 114 -31.97 -0.90 29.12
N GLY A 115 -31.96 0.42 29.33
CA GLY A 115 -32.62 1.04 30.49
C GLY A 115 -34.14 0.86 30.48
N GLN A 116 -34.80 0.97 29.32
CA GLN A 116 -36.24 0.70 29.19
C GLN A 116 -36.57 -0.78 29.40
N TYR A 117 -35.72 -1.71 28.93
CA TYR A 117 -35.86 -3.14 29.19
C TYR A 117 -35.84 -3.45 30.69
N LEU A 118 -34.90 -2.84 31.43
CA LEU A 118 -34.74 -3.02 32.87
C LEU A 118 -35.93 -2.53 33.71
N LYS A 119 -36.84 -1.70 33.16
CA LYS A 119 -38.08 -1.30 33.84
C LYS A 119 -39.16 -2.40 33.87
N ALA A 120 -39.01 -3.44 33.06
CA ALA A 120 -39.95 -4.55 32.93
C ALA A 120 -41.41 -4.06 32.79
N GLU A 121 -42.36 -4.67 33.51
CA GLU A 121 -43.80 -4.36 33.43
C GLU A 121 -44.17 -2.91 33.84
N ASN A 122 -43.22 -2.13 34.38
CA ASN A 122 -43.40 -0.71 34.70
C ASN A 122 -42.81 0.24 33.62
N GLY A 123 -42.33 -0.29 32.49
CA GLY A 123 -41.83 0.49 31.35
C GLY A 123 -42.93 0.90 30.37
N PHE A 124 -42.89 2.13 29.86
CA PHE A 124 -43.89 2.63 28.90
C PHE A 124 -43.94 1.77 27.61
N TRP A 125 -42.78 1.49 27.03
CA TRP A 125 -42.63 0.62 25.86
C TRP A 125 -42.70 -0.89 26.17
N TYR A 126 -43.13 -1.31 27.37
CA TYR A 126 -43.12 -2.73 27.74
C TYR A 126 -43.85 -3.66 26.73
N PRO A 127 -45.02 -3.31 26.17
CA PRO A 127 -45.67 -4.13 25.14
C PRO A 127 -44.83 -4.28 23.87
N TYR A 128 -44.08 -3.24 23.47
CA TYR A 128 -43.15 -3.31 22.34
C TYR A 128 -41.92 -4.14 22.67
N ILE A 129 -41.26 -3.88 23.80
CA ILE A 129 -40.05 -4.60 24.23
C ILE A 129 -40.33 -6.10 24.40
N ARG A 130 -41.54 -6.47 24.85
CA ARG A 130 -42.00 -7.87 24.97
C ARG A 130 -42.32 -8.54 23.62
N SER A 131 -42.47 -7.78 22.54
CA SER A 131 -42.66 -8.32 21.17
C SER A 131 -41.36 -8.53 20.41
N LEU A 132 -40.26 -7.90 20.85
CA LEU A 132 -38.93 -8.05 20.25
C LEU A 132 -38.38 -9.48 20.44
N PRO A 133 -37.57 -9.99 19.49
CA PRO A 133 -36.92 -11.29 19.64
C PRO A 133 -36.03 -11.36 20.88
N ARG A 134 -36.11 -12.49 21.59
CA ARG A 134 -35.24 -12.82 22.72
C ARG A 134 -33.87 -13.29 22.21
N PRO A 135 -32.80 -13.30 23.03
CA PRO A 135 -31.47 -13.77 22.60
C PRO A 135 -31.45 -15.21 22.03
N ASP A 136 -32.32 -16.11 22.49
CA ASP A 136 -32.49 -17.47 21.95
C ASP A 136 -33.35 -17.55 20.67
N GLU A 137 -33.75 -16.40 20.12
CA GLU A 137 -34.56 -16.25 18.91
C GLU A 137 -33.84 -15.40 17.83
N LEU A 138 -32.65 -14.84 18.14
CA LEU A 138 -31.86 -14.02 17.22
C LEU A 138 -30.94 -14.89 16.34
N THR A 139 -31.24 -14.94 15.04
CA THR A 139 -30.50 -15.76 14.06
C THR A 139 -29.31 -15.04 13.39
N THR A 140 -28.83 -13.92 13.97
CA THR A 140 -27.61 -13.24 13.52
C THR A 140 -26.35 -14.00 13.97
N PRO A 141 -25.25 -14.02 13.19
CA PRO A 141 -24.00 -14.71 13.52
C PRO A 141 -23.42 -14.42 14.91
N LEU A 142 -23.75 -13.26 15.50
CA LEU A 142 -23.32 -12.87 16.85
C LEU A 142 -23.77 -13.88 17.93
N PHE A 143 -24.97 -14.47 17.78
CA PHE A 143 -25.57 -15.41 18.74
C PHE A 143 -25.36 -16.89 18.40
N TYR A 144 -24.52 -17.20 17.41
CA TYR A 144 -24.27 -18.58 16.99
C TYR A 144 -23.47 -19.35 18.04
N SER A 145 -23.87 -20.61 18.26
CA SER A 145 -23.11 -21.57 19.07
C SER A 145 -21.87 -22.06 18.32
N ASP A 146 -20.88 -22.65 19.00
CA ASP A 146 -19.66 -23.14 18.36
C ASP A 146 -19.94 -24.16 17.23
N ASP A 147 -20.95 -25.02 17.43
CA ASP A 147 -21.48 -25.96 16.42
C ASP A 147 -22.06 -25.24 15.17
N ASP A 148 -22.64 -24.05 15.36
CA ASP A 148 -23.18 -23.22 14.26
C ASP A 148 -22.08 -22.41 13.56
N LEU A 149 -21.09 -21.91 14.32
CA LEU A 149 -19.95 -21.15 13.81
C LEU A 149 -19.09 -21.99 12.85
N ALA A 150 -19.02 -23.30 13.06
CA ALA A 150 -18.36 -24.23 12.14
C ALA A 150 -18.85 -24.11 10.68
N TRP A 151 -20.09 -23.69 10.46
CA TRP A 151 -20.66 -23.47 9.13
C TRP A 151 -20.21 -22.17 8.47
N LEU A 152 -19.73 -21.18 9.24
CA LEU A 152 -19.18 -19.92 8.72
C LEU A 152 -17.69 -20.01 8.36
N ASN A 153 -17.01 -21.10 8.71
CA ASN A 153 -15.59 -21.32 8.41
C ASN A 153 -15.25 -21.11 6.92
N MET A 154 -14.12 -20.44 6.64
CA MET A 154 -13.67 -20.04 5.30
C MET A 154 -14.58 -19.03 4.55
N THR A 155 -15.60 -18.45 5.21
CA THR A 155 -16.40 -17.34 4.65
C THR A 155 -16.00 -15.98 5.24
N SER A 156 -16.36 -14.88 4.56
CA SER A 156 -16.18 -13.50 5.05
C SER A 156 -16.93 -13.23 6.36
N LEU A 157 -18.10 -13.87 6.58
CA LEU A 157 -18.93 -13.68 7.76
C LEU A 157 -18.24 -14.05 9.08
N ALA A 158 -17.36 -15.05 9.09
CA ALA A 158 -16.61 -15.42 10.29
C ALA A 158 -15.71 -14.27 10.78
N ALA A 159 -14.94 -13.65 9.88
CA ALA A 159 -14.11 -12.50 10.21
C ALA A 159 -14.95 -11.25 10.56
N ALA A 160 -16.04 -11.01 9.83
CA ALA A 160 -16.95 -9.89 10.10
C ALA A 160 -17.65 -9.99 11.47
N ARG A 161 -17.95 -11.22 11.93
CA ARG A 161 -18.48 -11.49 13.28
C ARG A 161 -17.52 -11.03 14.35
N GLU A 162 -16.29 -11.53 14.34
CA GLU A 162 -15.29 -11.20 15.37
C GLU A 162 -14.96 -9.69 15.39
N GLN A 163 -14.86 -9.07 14.21
CA GLN A 163 -14.67 -7.63 14.10
C GLN A 163 -15.83 -6.84 14.75
N ARG A 164 -17.09 -7.20 14.48
CA ARG A 164 -18.24 -6.52 15.11
C ARG A 164 -18.29 -6.76 16.62
N LEU A 165 -18.06 -7.99 17.07
CA LEU A 165 -18.00 -8.31 18.50
C LEU A 165 -16.94 -7.47 19.21
N GLN A 166 -15.72 -7.34 18.66
CA GLN A 166 -14.65 -6.55 19.26
C GLN A 166 -14.96 -5.04 19.31
N ILE A 167 -15.57 -4.48 18.27
CA ILE A 167 -15.98 -3.07 18.26
C ILE A 167 -17.06 -2.83 19.33
N TRP A 168 -18.12 -3.65 19.36
CA TRP A 168 -19.21 -3.49 20.32
C TRP A 168 -18.79 -3.77 21.76
N ARG A 169 -17.89 -4.73 22.00
CA ARG A 169 -17.21 -4.99 23.30
C ARG A 169 -16.54 -3.72 23.83
N THR A 170 -15.80 -3.04 22.96
CA THR A 170 -15.07 -1.79 23.27
C THR A 170 -16.05 -0.63 23.57
N ASN A 171 -17.11 -0.48 22.78
CA ASN A 171 -18.10 0.60 22.96
C ASN A 171 -18.94 0.39 24.25
N TYR A 172 -19.29 -0.86 24.56
CA TYR A 172 -19.91 -1.24 25.83
C TYR A 172 -19.01 -0.92 27.04
N GLU A 173 -17.74 -1.32 27.00
CA GLU A 173 -16.79 -1.08 28.10
C GLU A 173 -16.54 0.41 28.34
N LYS A 174 -16.41 1.20 27.27
CA LYS A 174 -16.37 2.66 27.34
C LYS A 174 -17.63 3.24 28.01
N GLY A 175 -18.82 2.76 27.61
CA GLY A 175 -20.10 3.21 28.15
C GLY A 175 -20.27 2.91 29.64
N VAL A 176 -20.03 1.66 30.05
CA VAL A 176 -20.14 1.24 31.47
C VAL A 176 -19.10 1.93 32.35
N ALA A 177 -17.87 2.13 31.86
CA ALA A 177 -16.86 2.91 32.57
C ALA A 177 -17.32 4.36 32.81
N CYS A 178 -17.91 4.99 31.79
CA CYS A 178 -18.41 6.36 31.87
C CYS A 178 -19.65 6.50 32.79
N LEU A 179 -20.57 5.52 32.79
CA LEU A 179 -21.68 5.48 33.76
C LEU A 179 -21.19 5.33 35.21
N ARG A 180 -20.14 4.53 35.44
CA ARG A 180 -19.50 4.39 36.76
C ARG A 180 -18.78 5.66 37.20
N GLU A 181 -18.11 6.37 36.29
CA GLU A 181 -17.49 7.68 36.54
C GLU A 181 -18.51 8.71 37.04
N PHE A 182 -19.70 8.76 36.42
CA PHE A 182 -20.80 9.64 36.82
C PHE A 182 -21.73 9.06 37.90
N GLN A 183 -21.31 8.01 38.62
CA GLN A 183 -22.04 7.40 39.75
C GLN A 183 -23.49 7.02 39.44
N PHE A 184 -23.76 6.54 38.21
CA PHE A 184 -25.10 6.17 37.78
C PHE A 184 -25.65 4.96 38.56
N GLU A 185 -26.82 5.12 39.19
CA GLU A 185 -27.45 4.08 40.01
C GLU A 185 -27.89 2.88 39.14
N GLY A 186 -27.67 1.66 39.63
CA GLY A 186 -28.04 0.44 38.92
C GLY A 186 -27.17 0.09 37.70
N VAL A 187 -26.03 0.74 37.50
CA VAL A 187 -25.12 0.51 36.36
C VAL A 187 -24.74 -0.97 36.17
N ASP A 188 -24.61 -1.76 37.24
CA ASP A 188 -24.24 -3.18 37.13
C ASP A 188 -25.35 -4.08 36.55
N ALA A 189 -26.58 -3.56 36.39
CA ALA A 189 -27.65 -4.23 35.64
C ALA A 189 -27.51 -4.06 34.11
N TYR A 190 -26.67 -3.13 33.64
CA TYR A 190 -26.39 -2.92 32.22
C TYR A 190 -25.32 -3.91 31.78
N SER A 191 -25.70 -5.18 31.63
CA SER A 191 -24.77 -6.26 31.27
C SER A 191 -24.38 -6.26 29.78
N TRP A 192 -23.32 -7.01 29.46
CA TRP A 192 -22.85 -7.18 28.09
C TRP A 192 -23.88 -7.87 27.21
N GLU A 193 -24.55 -8.89 27.74
CA GLU A 193 -25.55 -9.70 27.05
C GLU A 193 -26.76 -8.83 26.68
N LEU A 194 -27.14 -7.92 27.58
CA LEU A 194 -28.20 -6.94 27.36
C LEU A 194 -27.79 -5.87 26.34
N TYR A 195 -26.51 -5.43 26.34
CA TYR A 195 -25.99 -4.50 25.33
C TYR A 195 -25.90 -5.16 23.94
N LEU A 196 -25.38 -6.38 23.85
CA LEU A 196 -25.27 -7.15 22.61
C LEU A 196 -26.66 -7.42 22.01
N TRP A 197 -27.66 -7.72 22.86
CA TRP A 197 -29.06 -7.76 22.45
C TRP A 197 -29.55 -6.39 21.93
N ALA A 198 -29.39 -5.32 22.71
CA ALA A 198 -29.89 -3.98 22.35
C ALA A 198 -29.29 -3.45 21.03
N SER A 199 -27.96 -3.55 20.86
CA SER A 199 -27.28 -3.17 19.61
C SER A 199 -27.69 -4.04 18.42
N THR A 200 -28.01 -5.33 18.64
CA THR A 200 -28.53 -6.21 17.59
C THR A 200 -29.97 -5.86 17.22
N ILE A 201 -30.85 -5.55 18.18
CA ILE A 201 -32.20 -5.05 17.91
C ILE A 201 -32.12 -3.77 17.07
N ILE A 202 -31.32 -2.80 17.48
CA ILE A 202 -31.16 -1.54 16.73
C ILE A 202 -30.65 -1.82 15.31
N SER A 203 -29.60 -2.64 15.15
CA SER A 203 -29.02 -2.99 13.84
C SER A 203 -29.96 -3.76 12.90
N SER A 204 -30.96 -4.46 13.44
CA SER A 204 -31.87 -5.34 12.68
C SER A 204 -33.29 -4.79 12.50
N ARG A 205 -33.71 -3.81 13.32
CA ARG A 205 -35.11 -3.35 13.41
C ARG A 205 -35.30 -1.84 13.37
N ALA A 206 -34.24 -1.05 13.56
CA ALA A 206 -34.36 0.40 13.49
C ALA A 206 -34.37 0.91 12.05
N PHE A 207 -35.08 2.02 11.86
CA PHE A 207 -35.16 2.78 10.61
C PHE A 207 -34.28 4.03 10.73
N THR A 208 -33.86 4.59 9.59
CA THR A 208 -33.08 5.82 9.58
C THR A 208 -33.93 6.99 10.07
N ALA A 209 -33.35 7.94 10.80
CA ALA A 209 -34.09 9.06 11.37
C ALA A 209 -34.76 10.00 10.34
N LYS A 210 -34.54 9.79 9.03
CA LYS A 210 -35.30 10.41 7.94
C LYS A 210 -36.82 10.16 8.04
N VAL A 211 -37.27 9.11 8.74
CA VAL A 211 -38.70 8.91 9.06
C VAL A 211 -39.29 10.01 9.95
N LEU A 212 -38.45 10.77 10.68
CA LEU A 212 -38.82 11.90 11.54
C LEU A 212 -38.73 13.26 10.83
N ALA A 213 -38.39 13.31 9.54
CA ALA A 213 -38.19 14.56 8.79
C ALA A 213 -39.44 15.46 8.66
N GLY A 214 -40.63 14.94 8.99
CA GLY A 214 -41.86 15.71 9.11
C GLY A 214 -41.98 16.54 10.40
N VAL A 215 -41.12 16.31 11.39
CA VAL A 215 -41.15 16.98 12.71
C VAL A 215 -39.79 17.45 13.23
N ILE A 216 -38.69 16.78 12.90
CA ILE A 216 -37.33 17.18 13.30
C ILE A 216 -36.61 17.78 12.08
N PRO A 217 -36.00 18.98 12.21
CA PRO A 217 -35.26 19.61 11.12
C PRO A 217 -34.12 18.74 10.56
N MET A 218 -33.94 18.74 9.24
CA MET A 218 -32.95 17.90 8.54
C MET A 218 -31.49 18.17 8.93
N ASP A 219 -31.17 19.37 9.44
CA ASP A 219 -29.86 19.71 10.02
C ASP A 219 -29.56 18.99 11.35
N GLN A 220 -30.61 18.53 12.05
CA GLN A 220 -30.50 17.73 13.27
C GLN A 220 -30.60 16.23 12.98
N LEU A 221 -31.06 15.85 11.78
CA LEU A 221 -31.12 14.47 11.27
C LEU A 221 -29.87 14.10 10.48
N ALA A 222 -28.70 14.16 11.13
CA ALA A 222 -27.44 13.71 10.54
C ALA A 222 -27.55 12.25 10.05
N GLU A 223 -27.37 12.04 8.74
CA GLU A 223 -28.05 10.95 8.01
C GLU A 223 -27.68 9.53 8.47
N ASP A 224 -26.48 9.35 9.05
CA ASP A 224 -25.87 8.04 9.35
C ASP A 224 -25.75 7.71 10.85
N LYS A 225 -26.28 8.55 11.77
CA LYS A 225 -25.96 8.44 13.22
C LYS A 225 -27.15 8.35 14.19
N ILE A 226 -28.38 8.32 13.68
CA ILE A 226 -29.58 8.19 14.52
C ILE A 226 -30.49 7.11 13.95
N SER A 227 -30.73 6.11 14.80
CA SER A 227 -31.59 4.96 14.56
C SER A 227 -32.90 5.12 15.33
N VAL A 228 -34.02 4.81 14.68
CA VAL A 228 -35.38 4.98 15.24
C VAL A 228 -36.12 3.65 15.19
N LEU A 229 -36.48 3.11 16.35
CA LEU A 229 -37.33 1.93 16.46
C LEU A 229 -38.79 2.33 16.28
N LEU A 230 -39.51 1.60 15.42
CA LEU A 230 -40.89 1.87 15.03
C LEU A 230 -41.77 0.66 15.38
N PRO A 231 -42.48 0.68 16.54
CA PRO A 231 -43.31 -0.46 16.95
C PRO A 231 -44.36 -0.87 15.91
N MET A 232 -44.61 -2.18 15.79
CA MET A 232 -45.43 -2.86 14.76
C MET A 232 -44.87 -2.78 13.34
N VAL A 233 -44.24 -1.67 12.95
CA VAL A 233 -43.66 -1.47 11.62
C VAL A 233 -42.47 -2.40 11.40
N ASP A 234 -41.66 -2.64 12.44
CA ASP A 234 -40.53 -3.57 12.45
C ASP A 234 -40.93 -5.06 12.41
N ALA A 235 -42.21 -5.38 12.38
CA ALA A 235 -42.75 -6.73 12.11
C ALA A 235 -43.03 -6.98 10.61
N THR A 236 -42.58 -6.10 9.71
CA THR A 236 -42.71 -6.27 8.26
C THR A 236 -41.41 -6.81 7.65
N ASN A 237 -41.44 -8.09 7.27
CA ASN A 237 -40.28 -8.81 6.71
C ASN A 237 -39.77 -8.21 5.39
N HIS A 238 -38.48 -8.43 5.09
CA HIS A 238 -37.87 -8.03 3.82
C HIS A 238 -38.39 -8.88 2.65
N ARG A 239 -38.93 -8.22 1.62
CA ARG A 239 -39.13 -8.79 0.27
C ARG A 239 -38.36 -7.94 -0.76
N PRO A 240 -37.39 -8.50 -1.50
CA PRO A 240 -36.65 -7.76 -2.52
C PRO A 240 -37.61 -7.15 -3.54
N LEU A 241 -37.37 -5.90 -3.93
CA LEU A 241 -38.20 -5.13 -4.87
C LEU A 241 -39.67 -4.91 -4.44
N ALA A 242 -40.04 -5.17 -3.18
CA ALA A 242 -41.38 -4.85 -2.68
C ALA A 242 -41.67 -3.35 -2.80
N LYS A 243 -42.88 -3.03 -3.27
CA LYS A 243 -43.30 -1.64 -3.53
C LYS A 243 -44.05 -1.11 -2.31
N VAL A 244 -43.34 -0.40 -1.45
CA VAL A 244 -43.89 0.29 -0.28
C VAL A 244 -43.52 1.79 -0.29
N GLU A 245 -44.36 2.61 0.33
CA GLU A 245 -44.18 4.05 0.49
C GLU A 245 -44.20 4.41 1.98
N TRP A 246 -43.26 5.26 2.39
CA TRP A 246 -43.15 5.80 3.74
C TRP A 246 -43.79 7.18 3.81
N GLN A 247 -44.69 7.37 4.78
CA GLN A 247 -45.50 8.58 4.91
C GLN A 247 -45.17 9.27 6.23
N ALA A 248 -44.13 10.13 6.22
CA ALA A 248 -43.74 10.92 7.39
C ALA A 248 -44.70 12.11 7.57
N GLY A 249 -45.50 12.09 8.63
CA GLY A 249 -46.43 13.16 9.01
C GLY A 249 -45.92 14.01 10.17
N THR A 250 -46.78 14.91 10.66
CA THR A 250 -46.52 15.79 11.82
C THR A 250 -46.96 15.19 13.15
N ASP A 251 -47.81 14.16 13.13
CA ASP A 251 -48.33 13.42 14.29
C ASP A 251 -47.86 11.95 14.32
N SER A 252 -47.45 11.42 13.17
CA SER A 252 -47.37 9.98 12.92
C SER A 252 -46.50 9.60 11.72
N ILE A 253 -46.16 8.31 11.64
CA ILE A 253 -45.47 7.68 10.52
C ILE A 253 -46.41 6.62 9.92
N GLY A 254 -46.62 6.67 8.61
CA GLY A 254 -47.39 5.70 7.86
C GLY A 254 -46.54 4.76 6.99
N LEU A 255 -46.98 3.52 6.83
CA LEU A 255 -46.45 2.56 5.85
C LEU A 255 -47.56 2.16 4.89
N ALA A 256 -47.39 2.44 3.59
CA ALA A 256 -48.37 2.13 2.55
C ALA A 256 -47.84 1.13 1.51
N VAL A 257 -48.72 0.25 1.01
CA VAL A 257 -48.41 -0.64 -0.12
C VAL A 257 -48.67 0.05 -1.45
N MET A 258 -47.78 -0.11 -2.43
CA MET A 258 -47.84 0.58 -3.73
C MET A 258 -48.19 -0.36 -4.90
N GLU A 259 -48.53 -1.61 -4.58
CA GLU A 259 -49.05 -2.65 -5.46
C GLU A 259 -50.27 -3.32 -4.82
N ASP A 260 -51.16 -3.92 -5.62
CA ASP A 260 -52.35 -4.59 -5.11
C ASP A 260 -51.95 -5.96 -4.50
N VAL A 261 -52.31 -6.21 -3.23
CA VAL A 261 -51.87 -7.41 -2.49
C VAL A 261 -53.03 -8.39 -2.31
N THR A 262 -52.84 -9.64 -2.69
CA THR A 262 -53.85 -10.71 -2.62
C THR A 262 -54.16 -11.17 -1.18
N PRO A 263 -55.38 -11.66 -0.89
CA PRO A 263 -55.72 -12.28 0.40
C PRO A 263 -54.72 -13.37 0.82
N GLY A 264 -54.40 -13.44 2.11
CA GLY A 264 -53.39 -14.35 2.67
C GLY A 264 -51.93 -14.02 2.32
N SER A 265 -51.67 -12.97 1.50
CA SER A 265 -50.31 -12.59 1.12
C SER A 265 -49.69 -11.58 2.09
N GLU A 266 -48.37 -11.65 2.22
CA GLU A 266 -47.57 -10.86 3.17
C GLU A 266 -47.30 -9.42 2.70
N ILE A 267 -47.37 -8.51 3.67
CA ILE A 267 -47.00 -7.10 3.54
C ILE A 267 -45.48 -6.99 3.74
N GLY A 268 -44.75 -7.29 2.67
CA GLY A 268 -43.28 -7.21 2.64
C GLY A 268 -42.78 -5.76 2.55
N ASN A 269 -41.75 -5.47 3.33
CA ASN A 269 -40.98 -4.22 3.36
C ASN A 269 -39.70 -4.37 2.53
N ASN A 270 -38.97 -3.28 2.28
CA ASN A 270 -37.81 -3.26 1.39
C ASN A 270 -36.65 -2.49 2.03
N TYR A 271 -35.62 -3.21 2.47
CA TYR A 271 -34.44 -2.64 3.16
C TYR A 271 -33.33 -2.18 2.18
N GLY A 272 -33.67 -2.00 0.89
CA GLY A 272 -32.76 -1.67 -0.19
C GLY A 272 -32.09 -2.89 -0.83
N PRO A 273 -31.15 -2.67 -1.78
CA PRO A 273 -30.43 -3.74 -2.48
C PRO A 273 -29.37 -4.37 -1.57
N ARG A 274 -29.77 -5.40 -0.81
CA ARG A 274 -28.92 -6.10 0.17
C ARG A 274 -28.53 -7.49 -0.32
N ASN A 275 -27.23 -7.80 -0.34
CA ASN A 275 -26.74 -9.17 -0.57
C ASN A 275 -26.96 -10.04 0.69
N ASN A 276 -26.78 -11.36 0.56
CA ASN A 276 -27.03 -12.26 1.70
C ASN A 276 -25.99 -12.11 2.82
N GLU A 277 -24.79 -11.60 2.55
CA GLU A 277 -23.82 -11.26 3.60
C GLU A 277 -24.36 -10.15 4.52
N GLN A 278 -24.87 -9.05 3.95
CA GLN A 278 -25.50 -7.96 4.70
C GLN A 278 -26.78 -8.40 5.41
N LEU A 279 -27.62 -9.21 4.75
CA LEU A 279 -28.86 -9.74 5.34
C LEU A 279 -28.56 -10.66 6.53
N MET A 280 -27.60 -11.58 6.41
CA MET A 280 -27.24 -12.49 7.48
C MET A 280 -26.57 -11.75 8.64
N MET A 281 -25.62 -10.85 8.35
CA MET A 281 -24.84 -10.16 9.38
C MET A 281 -25.64 -9.10 10.17
N ASN A 282 -26.62 -8.43 9.53
CA ASN A 282 -27.42 -7.39 10.18
C ASN A 282 -28.81 -7.87 10.63
N TYR A 283 -29.44 -8.81 9.91
CA TYR A 283 -30.83 -9.23 10.13
C TYR A 283 -31.01 -10.73 10.41
N GLY A 284 -29.98 -11.55 10.23
CA GLY A 284 -29.96 -12.96 10.62
C GLY A 284 -30.62 -13.95 9.66
N PHE A 285 -30.84 -13.58 8.39
CA PHE A 285 -31.42 -14.48 7.39
C PHE A 285 -30.75 -14.34 6.01
N CYS A 286 -30.97 -15.33 5.15
CA CYS A 286 -30.52 -15.33 3.76
C CYS A 286 -31.71 -15.55 2.82
N ILE A 287 -31.72 -14.92 1.65
CA ILE A 287 -32.77 -15.08 0.63
C ILE A 287 -32.30 -16.04 -0.46
N PRO A 288 -33.05 -17.13 -0.77
CA PRO A 288 -32.71 -18.03 -1.87
C PRO A 288 -32.72 -17.29 -3.21
N ASN A 289 -31.67 -17.47 -4.02
CA ASN A 289 -31.52 -16.83 -5.33
C ASN A 289 -31.67 -15.29 -5.30
N ASN A 290 -31.20 -14.64 -4.22
CA ASN A 290 -31.26 -13.19 -4.03
C ASN A 290 -30.75 -12.44 -5.29
N PRO A 291 -31.57 -11.57 -5.92
CA PRO A 291 -31.17 -10.85 -7.13
C PRO A 291 -30.03 -9.85 -6.87
N PHE A 292 -29.89 -9.35 -5.65
CA PHE A 292 -28.83 -8.42 -5.23
C PHE A 292 -27.57 -9.12 -4.70
N GLU A 293 -27.44 -10.44 -4.91
CA GLU A 293 -26.26 -11.19 -4.47
C GLU A 293 -24.99 -10.75 -5.23
N TYR A 294 -23.94 -10.49 -4.47
CA TYR A 294 -22.59 -10.25 -4.98
C TYR A 294 -21.54 -10.82 -4.02
N ARG A 295 -20.34 -11.05 -4.55
CA ARG A 295 -19.13 -11.43 -3.80
C ARG A 295 -18.14 -10.29 -3.88
N THR A 296 -17.52 -9.96 -2.76
CA THR A 296 -16.41 -9.00 -2.72
C THR A 296 -15.08 -9.72 -2.98
N ILE A 297 -14.22 -9.11 -3.79
CA ILE A 297 -12.80 -9.44 -3.93
C ILE A 297 -12.01 -8.29 -3.32
N ASN A 298 -11.22 -8.59 -2.28
CA ASN A 298 -10.27 -7.64 -1.70
C ASN A 298 -8.94 -7.74 -2.45
N LEU A 299 -8.58 -6.72 -3.24
CA LEU A 299 -7.26 -6.67 -3.88
C LEU A 299 -6.35 -5.70 -3.12
N ARG A 300 -5.50 -6.25 -2.24
CA ARG A 300 -4.53 -5.44 -1.48
C ARG A 300 -3.33 -5.11 -2.36
N ALA A 301 -3.36 -3.94 -2.99
CA ALA A 301 -2.25 -3.39 -3.76
C ALA A 301 -1.01 -3.17 -2.87
N PRO A 302 0.15 -3.77 -3.16
CA PRO A 302 1.38 -3.44 -2.44
C PRO A 302 1.75 -1.96 -2.62
N PRO A 303 2.26 -1.26 -1.58
CA PRO A 303 2.85 0.06 -1.75
C PRO A 303 3.94 0.04 -2.83
N GLY A 304 3.91 1.01 -3.75
CA GLY A 304 4.84 1.07 -4.89
C GLY A 304 4.48 0.19 -6.10
N SER A 305 3.43 -0.66 -6.03
CA SER A 305 2.89 -1.35 -7.21
C SER A 305 2.39 -0.36 -8.28
N PRO A 306 2.32 -0.74 -9.57
CA PRO A 306 1.83 0.15 -10.64
C PRO A 306 0.43 0.70 -10.34
N LEU A 307 -0.44 -0.14 -9.77
CA LEU A 307 -1.78 0.26 -9.32
C LEU A 307 -1.75 1.33 -8.22
N ALA A 308 -0.88 1.18 -7.22
CA ALA A 308 -0.75 2.18 -6.15
C ALA A 308 -0.21 3.52 -6.71
N GLN A 309 0.69 3.47 -7.69
CA GLN A 309 1.17 4.65 -8.40
C GLN A 309 0.05 5.32 -9.21
N VAL A 310 -0.76 4.55 -9.93
CA VAL A 310 -1.89 5.06 -10.72
C VAL A 310 -2.99 5.65 -9.85
N LYS A 311 -3.38 5.01 -8.75
CA LYS A 311 -4.33 5.59 -7.78
C LYS A 311 -3.82 6.92 -7.23
N ALA A 312 -2.56 6.97 -6.80
CA ALA A 312 -1.94 8.20 -6.32
C ALA A 312 -1.83 9.30 -7.41
N GLN A 313 -1.74 8.95 -8.69
CA GLN A 313 -1.82 9.91 -9.79
C GLN A 313 -3.26 10.38 -10.02
N TYR A 314 -4.23 9.47 -10.04
CA TYR A 314 -5.66 9.76 -10.23
C TYR A 314 -6.20 10.72 -9.16
N GLU A 315 -5.94 10.43 -7.88
CA GLU A 315 -6.29 11.29 -6.73
C GLU A 315 -5.67 12.70 -6.80
N GLN A 316 -4.54 12.86 -7.49
CA GLN A 316 -3.89 14.16 -7.69
C GLN A 316 -4.48 14.97 -8.85
N HIS A 317 -5.11 14.32 -9.84
CA HIS A 317 -5.72 14.98 -10.99
C HIS A 317 -7.22 15.25 -10.77
N PHE A 318 -7.96 14.29 -10.23
CA PHE A 318 -9.42 14.32 -10.14
C PHE A 318 -9.88 14.58 -8.71
N SER A 319 -9.87 15.86 -8.33
CA SER A 319 -10.23 16.34 -6.98
C SER A 319 -11.75 16.29 -6.69
N LYS A 320 -12.34 15.09 -6.67
CA LYS A 320 -13.69 14.82 -6.17
C LYS A 320 -13.64 14.13 -4.81
N ALA A 321 -14.62 14.43 -3.95
CA ALA A 321 -14.64 13.95 -2.57
C ALA A 321 -15.05 12.47 -2.49
N SER A 322 -14.08 11.58 -2.29
CA SER A 322 -14.30 10.23 -1.79
C SER A 322 -14.67 10.28 -0.29
N SER A 323 -15.91 10.69 0.00
CA SER A 323 -16.45 10.82 1.36
C SER A 323 -16.78 9.47 2.04
N ASN A 324 -16.01 8.43 1.71
CA ASN A 324 -15.97 7.15 2.43
C ASN A 324 -14.54 6.97 2.93
N THR A 325 -14.24 7.61 4.07
CA THR A 325 -12.96 7.43 4.78
C THR A 325 -12.96 6.14 5.59
N ASP A 326 -13.28 5.01 4.95
CA ASP A 326 -13.08 3.69 5.53
C ASP A 326 -13.16 2.55 4.49
N SER A 327 -12.66 1.38 4.91
CA SER A 327 -12.62 0.10 4.18
C SER A 327 -11.59 -0.05 3.05
N GLU A 328 -11.23 -1.32 2.82
CA GLU A 328 -10.28 -1.81 1.83
C GLU A 328 -10.78 -1.58 0.38
N ASP A 329 -9.89 -1.76 -0.60
CA ASP A 329 -10.26 -1.83 -2.01
C ASP A 329 -11.16 -3.05 -2.31
N LYS A 330 -12.48 -2.85 -2.15
CA LYS A 330 -13.53 -3.86 -2.22
C LYS A 330 -14.21 -3.86 -3.58
N TYR A 331 -13.80 -4.80 -4.42
CA TYR A 331 -14.28 -4.98 -5.78
C TYR A 331 -15.43 -6.00 -5.86
N TYR A 332 -16.33 -5.84 -6.82
CA TYR A 332 -17.57 -6.62 -6.84
C TYR A 332 -17.64 -7.61 -8.00
N VAL A 333 -18.08 -8.84 -7.68
CA VAL A 333 -18.52 -9.86 -8.64
C VAL A 333 -20.04 -10.06 -8.46
N PHE A 334 -20.81 -9.71 -9.48
CA PHE A 334 -22.27 -9.66 -9.47
C PHE A 334 -22.93 -10.97 -9.92
N SER A 335 -24.10 -11.28 -9.37
CA SER A 335 -24.87 -12.45 -9.78
C SER A 335 -25.42 -12.36 -11.21
N ILE A 336 -25.42 -13.49 -11.91
CA ILE A 336 -26.19 -13.70 -13.14
C ILE A 336 -27.71 -13.54 -12.93
N ASN A 337 -28.19 -13.58 -11.69
CA ASN A 337 -29.61 -13.38 -11.34
C ASN A 337 -30.03 -11.89 -11.28
N TYR A 338 -29.09 -10.94 -11.38
CA TYR A 338 -29.43 -9.53 -11.32
C TYR A 338 -29.99 -9.03 -12.65
N HIS A 339 -31.32 -8.92 -12.75
CA HIS A 339 -32.00 -8.36 -13.91
C HIS A 339 -31.94 -6.82 -13.90
N HIS A 340 -31.26 -6.24 -14.89
CA HIS A 340 -31.32 -4.79 -15.12
C HIS A 340 -32.67 -4.40 -15.73
N THR A 341 -33.62 -3.95 -14.89
CA THR A 341 -34.97 -3.53 -15.31
C THR A 341 -35.03 -2.14 -15.96
N ASN A 342 -33.88 -1.48 -16.17
CA ASN A 342 -33.79 -0.16 -16.82
C ASN A 342 -33.19 -0.28 -18.21
N ASN A 343 -33.93 0.17 -19.23
CA ASN A 343 -33.60 0.05 -20.66
C ASN A 343 -32.27 0.69 -21.11
N ALA A 344 -31.57 1.43 -20.25
CA ALA A 344 -30.23 1.97 -20.54
C ALA A 344 -29.12 0.92 -20.42
N ALA A 345 -29.32 -0.16 -19.66
CA ALA A 345 -28.28 -1.12 -19.35
C ALA A 345 -28.13 -2.27 -20.36
N SER A 346 -28.99 -2.35 -21.38
CA SER A 346 -28.87 -3.25 -22.53
C SER A 346 -27.67 -2.93 -23.44
N GLN A 347 -26.93 -1.87 -23.14
CA GLN A 347 -25.72 -1.44 -23.85
C GLN A 347 -24.43 -1.69 -23.05
N GLN A 348 -24.50 -2.26 -21.83
CA GLN A 348 -23.30 -2.58 -21.06
C GLN A 348 -22.65 -3.89 -21.55
N PRO A 349 -21.30 -3.92 -21.70
CA PRO A 349 -20.56 -5.13 -22.04
C PRO A 349 -20.78 -6.29 -21.05
N LEU A 350 -20.66 -7.51 -21.57
CA LEU A 350 -20.82 -8.77 -20.84
C LEU A 350 -19.98 -8.78 -19.56
N GLU A 351 -18.70 -8.40 -19.65
CA GLU A 351 -17.76 -8.51 -18.54
C GLU A 351 -18.07 -7.50 -17.44
N TYR A 352 -18.48 -6.26 -17.78
CA TYR A 352 -18.91 -5.25 -16.80
C TYR A 352 -20.23 -5.59 -16.10
N SER A 353 -21.03 -6.52 -16.64
CA SER A 353 -22.25 -7.00 -16.00
C SER A 353 -22.00 -8.15 -15.00
N VAL A 354 -20.75 -8.62 -14.87
CA VAL A 354 -20.34 -9.70 -13.96
C VAL A 354 -19.23 -9.23 -13.01
N PHE A 355 -18.30 -8.41 -13.50
CA PHE A 355 -17.18 -7.84 -12.75
C PHE A 355 -17.32 -6.32 -12.75
N SER A 356 -17.12 -5.63 -11.61
CA SER A 356 -17.17 -4.16 -11.65
C SER A 356 -16.08 -3.60 -12.59
N PRO A 357 -16.31 -2.46 -13.27
CA PRO A 357 -15.28 -1.85 -14.12
C PRO A 357 -13.99 -1.61 -13.34
N ASP A 358 -14.11 -1.21 -12.08
CA ASP A 358 -12.98 -1.00 -11.17
C ASP A 358 -12.17 -2.28 -10.95
N LEU A 359 -12.81 -3.46 -10.87
CA LEU A 359 -12.14 -4.76 -10.69
C LEU A 359 -11.24 -5.07 -11.90
N LEU A 360 -11.81 -4.96 -13.10
CA LEU A 360 -11.10 -5.24 -14.34
C LEU A 360 -9.98 -4.21 -14.57
N ASN A 361 -10.27 -2.91 -14.46
CA ASN A 361 -9.27 -1.85 -14.60
C ASN A 361 -8.12 -1.99 -13.59
N THR A 362 -8.45 -2.35 -12.34
CA THR A 362 -7.48 -2.59 -11.27
C THR A 362 -6.57 -3.77 -11.59
N LEU A 363 -7.13 -4.93 -11.94
CA LEU A 363 -6.36 -6.12 -12.26
C LEU A 363 -5.53 -5.93 -13.53
N SER A 364 -6.09 -5.31 -14.57
CA SER A 364 -5.40 -4.90 -15.80
C SER A 364 -4.08 -4.17 -15.50
N ILE A 365 -4.09 -3.22 -14.56
CA ILE A 365 -2.89 -2.46 -14.18
C ILE A 365 -1.94 -3.27 -13.29
N ILE A 366 -2.42 -4.22 -12.48
CA ILE A 366 -1.54 -5.15 -11.74
C ILE A 366 -0.87 -6.15 -12.68
N THR A 367 -1.56 -6.63 -13.73
CA THR A 367 -1.03 -7.58 -14.72
C THR A 367 -0.32 -6.93 -15.91
N ALA A 368 -0.19 -5.60 -15.90
CA ALA A 368 0.39 -4.85 -17.00
C ALA A 368 1.89 -5.08 -17.16
N ASN A 369 2.33 -5.21 -18.41
CA ASN A 369 3.73 -5.08 -18.76
C ASN A 369 4.13 -3.59 -18.92
N ASP A 370 5.42 -3.34 -19.07
CA ASP A 370 5.97 -1.97 -19.02
C ASP A 370 5.40 -1.05 -20.11
N ARG A 371 5.10 -1.63 -21.30
CA ARG A 371 4.47 -0.96 -22.45
C ARG A 371 2.98 -0.70 -22.25
N GLU A 372 2.29 -1.60 -21.55
CA GLU A 372 0.86 -1.46 -21.24
C GLU A 372 0.61 -0.36 -20.19
N LEU A 373 1.55 -0.16 -19.26
CA LEU A 373 1.55 0.96 -18.32
C LEU A 373 1.69 2.33 -19.01
N GLU A 374 2.47 2.43 -20.09
CA GLU A 374 2.55 3.65 -20.91
C GLU A 374 1.23 3.98 -21.65
N ALA A 375 0.31 3.02 -21.76
CA ALA A 375 -0.95 3.17 -22.49
C ALA A 375 -2.15 3.58 -21.63
N ILE A 376 -1.97 3.82 -20.33
CA ILE A 376 -3.04 4.12 -19.37
C ILE A 376 -3.77 5.43 -19.73
N GLU A 377 -5.10 5.36 -19.73
CA GLU A 377 -6.00 6.51 -19.86
C GLU A 377 -6.63 6.82 -18.50
N MET A 378 -6.80 8.11 -18.18
CA MET A 378 -7.47 8.59 -16.96
C MET A 378 -8.45 9.71 -17.31
N ASP A 379 -9.66 9.66 -16.75
CA ASP A 379 -10.72 10.66 -16.93
C ASP A 379 -11.44 10.96 -15.59
N GLU A 380 -12.57 11.69 -15.60
CA GLU A 380 -13.33 11.96 -14.37
C GLU A 380 -14.06 10.73 -13.77
N ASN A 381 -14.06 9.59 -14.46
CA ASN A 381 -14.80 8.39 -14.10
C ASN A 381 -13.87 7.27 -13.59
N GLY A 382 -12.60 7.26 -13.99
CA GLY A 382 -11.59 6.33 -13.49
C GLY A 382 -10.28 6.33 -14.27
N PHE A 383 -9.55 5.23 -14.15
CA PHE A 383 -8.35 4.92 -14.91
C PHE A 383 -8.50 3.54 -15.56
N ARG A 384 -7.94 3.34 -16.76
CA ARG A 384 -8.00 2.06 -17.48
C ARG A 384 -6.84 1.89 -18.46
N ILE A 385 -6.57 0.65 -18.86
CA ILE A 385 -5.76 0.35 -20.05
C ILE A 385 -6.75 0.09 -21.21
N PRO A 386 -6.67 0.82 -22.34
CA PRO A 386 -7.63 0.71 -23.43
C PRO A 386 -7.40 -0.56 -24.25
N VAL A 387 -8.30 -1.53 -24.07
CA VAL A 387 -8.35 -2.85 -24.72
C VAL A 387 -8.68 -2.72 -26.22
N GLU A 388 -9.29 -1.61 -26.62
CA GLU A 388 -9.56 -1.24 -28.00
C GLU A 388 -8.31 -0.94 -28.84
N LYS A 389 -7.11 -0.85 -28.24
CA LYS A 389 -5.84 -0.66 -28.97
C LYS A 389 -5.12 -1.99 -29.19
N TYR A 390 -4.71 -2.27 -30.43
CA TYR A 390 -3.91 -3.47 -30.75
C TYR A 390 -2.56 -3.45 -30.00
N GLY A 391 -2.24 -4.56 -29.35
CA GLY A 391 -1.18 -4.71 -28.36
C GLY A 391 -1.66 -4.70 -26.90
N ASN A 392 -2.92 -4.32 -26.61
CA ASN A 392 -3.42 -4.21 -25.24
C ASN A 392 -4.47 -5.28 -24.87
N SER A 393 -4.84 -6.19 -25.77
CA SER A 393 -5.80 -7.26 -25.44
C SER A 393 -5.17 -8.34 -24.55
N ARG A 394 -3.85 -8.57 -24.70
CA ARG A 394 -3.01 -9.39 -23.81
C ARG A 394 -3.22 -9.05 -22.33
N ASN A 395 -3.24 -7.75 -22.01
CA ASN A 395 -3.47 -7.23 -20.66
C ASN A 395 -4.81 -7.72 -20.07
N PHE A 396 -5.90 -7.48 -20.80
CA PHE A 396 -7.26 -7.82 -20.39
C PHE A 396 -7.46 -9.33 -20.21
N VAL A 397 -6.85 -10.13 -21.08
CA VAL A 397 -6.85 -11.59 -20.98
C VAL A 397 -6.06 -12.08 -19.75
N ALA A 398 -4.94 -11.42 -19.40
CA ALA A 398 -4.21 -11.71 -18.17
C ALA A 398 -5.04 -11.39 -16.91
N ALA A 399 -5.73 -10.24 -16.88
CA ALA A 399 -6.63 -9.85 -15.80
C ALA A 399 -7.81 -10.83 -15.63
N LEU A 400 -8.43 -11.28 -16.73
CA LEU A 400 -9.49 -12.30 -16.70
C LEU A 400 -8.97 -13.66 -16.21
N ASN A 401 -7.79 -14.10 -16.65
CA ASN A 401 -7.16 -15.34 -16.17
C ASN A 401 -6.89 -15.27 -14.66
N GLN A 402 -6.46 -14.11 -14.14
CA GLN A 402 -6.30 -13.91 -12.70
C GLN A 402 -7.62 -14.10 -11.94
N ILE A 403 -8.71 -13.50 -12.41
CA ILE A 403 -10.05 -13.65 -11.81
C ILE A 403 -10.47 -15.12 -11.77
N VAL A 404 -10.20 -15.90 -12.84
CA VAL A 404 -10.51 -17.33 -12.88
C VAL A 404 -9.78 -18.10 -11.77
N ILE A 405 -8.47 -17.88 -11.58
CA ILE A 405 -7.70 -18.60 -10.53
C ILE A 405 -8.21 -18.23 -9.13
N GLU A 406 -8.52 -16.95 -8.86
CA GLU A 406 -9.07 -16.51 -7.57
C GLU A 406 -10.41 -17.17 -7.24
N LEU A 407 -11.32 -17.23 -8.23
CA LEU A 407 -12.66 -17.78 -8.06
C LEU A 407 -12.61 -19.30 -7.83
N LEU A 408 -11.82 -20.04 -8.62
CA LEU A 408 -11.65 -21.48 -8.46
C LEU A 408 -10.98 -21.83 -7.12
N SER A 409 -9.93 -21.08 -6.74
CA SER A 409 -9.26 -21.25 -5.43
C SER A 409 -10.19 -20.99 -4.24
N TYR A 410 -11.18 -20.10 -4.39
CA TYR A 410 -12.18 -19.85 -3.35
C TYR A 410 -13.24 -20.96 -3.29
N VAL A 411 -13.74 -21.41 -4.45
CA VAL A 411 -14.70 -22.53 -4.55
C VAL A 411 -14.12 -23.80 -3.92
N GLN A 412 -12.88 -24.18 -4.24
CA GLN A 412 -12.21 -25.35 -3.68
C GLN A 412 -12.12 -25.28 -2.14
N ARG A 413 -11.72 -24.11 -1.58
CA ARG A 413 -11.63 -23.89 -0.12
C ARG A 413 -12.98 -23.97 0.58
N LEU A 414 -14.05 -23.47 -0.03
CA LEU A 414 -15.41 -23.59 0.51
C LEU A 414 -15.97 -25.03 0.41
N GLN A 415 -15.70 -25.74 -0.67
CA GLN A 415 -16.17 -27.12 -0.87
C GLN A 415 -15.46 -28.10 0.07
N ALA A 416 -14.13 -28.00 0.22
CA ALA A 416 -13.36 -28.84 1.14
C ALA A 416 -13.83 -28.71 2.60
N SER A 417 -14.25 -27.51 3.01
CA SER A 417 -14.80 -27.26 4.35
C SER A 417 -16.29 -27.64 4.49
N VAL A 418 -17.03 -27.87 3.40
CA VAL A 418 -18.39 -28.46 3.46
C VAL A 418 -18.35 -29.97 3.68
N THR A 419 -17.34 -30.70 3.20
CA THR A 419 -17.23 -32.16 3.34
C THR A 419 -17.17 -32.65 4.80
N GLN A 420 -16.91 -31.76 5.76
CA GLN A 420 -16.90 -32.04 7.20
C GLN A 420 -18.23 -31.72 7.91
N LEU A 421 -19.18 -31.10 7.21
CA LEU A 421 -20.47 -30.66 7.75
C LEU A 421 -21.58 -31.65 7.36
N GLY A 422 -22.50 -31.93 8.29
CA GLY A 422 -23.68 -32.77 8.04
C GLY A 422 -24.83 -31.99 7.39
N GLU A 423 -26.06 -32.49 7.54
CA GLU A 423 -27.26 -31.69 7.25
C GLU A 423 -27.61 -30.72 8.41
N PRO A 424 -28.17 -29.53 8.13
CA PRO A 424 -28.36 -28.48 9.12
C PRO A 424 -29.48 -28.83 10.09
N ARG A 425 -29.23 -28.63 11.38
CA ARG A 425 -30.13 -29.02 12.49
C ARG A 425 -31.03 -27.88 12.98
N ASN A 426 -30.74 -26.64 12.58
CA ASN A 426 -31.44 -25.43 13.01
C ASN A 426 -31.39 -24.35 11.90
N LEU A 427 -32.00 -23.18 12.15
CA LEU A 427 -32.03 -22.07 11.19
C LEU A 427 -30.67 -21.41 10.97
N HIS A 428 -29.79 -21.36 11.97
CA HIS A 428 -28.43 -20.81 11.84
C HIS A 428 -27.64 -21.57 10.77
N GLN A 429 -27.63 -22.89 10.89
CA GLN A 429 -26.95 -23.82 9.98
C GLN A 429 -27.61 -23.81 8.60
N ALA A 430 -28.94 -23.69 8.52
CA ALA A 430 -29.65 -23.59 7.24
C ALA A 430 -29.30 -22.31 6.46
N TYR A 431 -29.33 -21.14 7.11
CA TYR A 431 -28.93 -19.88 6.46
C TYR A 431 -27.43 -19.85 6.12
N ALA A 432 -26.57 -20.42 6.97
CA ALA A 432 -25.15 -20.57 6.68
C ALA A 432 -24.91 -21.48 5.45
N LYS A 433 -25.55 -22.65 5.38
CA LYS A 433 -25.51 -23.54 4.20
C LYS A 433 -25.92 -22.79 2.93
N GLN A 434 -27.05 -22.09 2.97
CA GLN A 434 -27.60 -21.34 1.84
C GLN A 434 -26.66 -20.21 1.36
N TYR A 435 -26.00 -19.49 2.27
CA TYR A 435 -25.02 -18.47 1.93
C TYR A 435 -23.73 -19.06 1.33
N ARG A 436 -23.20 -20.16 1.87
CA ARG A 436 -22.05 -20.88 1.27
C ARG A 436 -22.35 -21.30 -0.16
N GLU A 437 -23.53 -21.89 -0.38
CA GLU A 437 -23.96 -22.35 -1.70
C GLU A 437 -24.15 -21.20 -2.69
N SER A 438 -24.66 -20.03 -2.26
CA SER A 438 -24.79 -18.88 -3.16
C SER A 438 -23.42 -18.33 -3.56
N GLN A 439 -22.48 -18.24 -2.62
CA GLN A 439 -21.09 -17.82 -2.87
C GLN A 439 -20.33 -18.79 -3.80
N ILE A 440 -20.55 -20.10 -3.67
CA ILE A 440 -20.00 -21.12 -4.60
C ILE A 440 -20.60 -20.94 -6.00
N ARG A 441 -21.94 -20.97 -6.13
CA ARG A 441 -22.64 -20.87 -7.43
C ARG A 441 -22.30 -19.57 -8.17
N LEU A 442 -22.24 -18.45 -7.45
CA LEU A 442 -21.80 -17.15 -7.97
C LEU A 442 -20.37 -17.20 -8.53
N SER A 443 -19.45 -17.80 -7.79
CA SER A 443 -18.04 -17.87 -8.18
C SER A 443 -17.82 -18.80 -9.38
N GLN A 444 -18.53 -19.93 -9.45
CA GLN A 444 -18.49 -20.85 -10.59
C GLN A 444 -19.07 -20.21 -11.86
N ALA A 445 -20.21 -19.52 -11.77
CA ALA A 445 -20.82 -18.85 -12.91
C ALA A 445 -19.93 -17.72 -13.47
N ALA A 446 -19.29 -16.93 -12.59
CA ALA A 446 -18.36 -15.89 -13.00
C ALA A 446 -17.08 -16.46 -13.64
N ALA A 447 -16.50 -17.54 -13.08
CA ALA A 447 -15.35 -18.23 -13.67
C ALA A 447 -15.67 -18.85 -15.04
N PHE A 448 -16.88 -19.40 -15.22
CA PHE A 448 -17.33 -19.92 -16.52
C PHE A 448 -17.39 -18.81 -17.59
N ILE A 449 -17.97 -17.65 -17.27
CA ILE A 449 -18.09 -16.52 -18.21
C ILE A 449 -16.70 -15.98 -18.58
N ALA A 450 -15.79 -15.81 -17.61
CA ALA A 450 -14.41 -15.39 -17.88
C ALA A 450 -13.66 -16.42 -18.76
N ASN A 451 -13.80 -17.71 -18.49
CA ASN A 451 -13.23 -18.77 -19.34
C ASN A 451 -13.79 -18.75 -20.78
N TRP A 452 -15.09 -18.47 -20.96
CA TRP A 452 -15.67 -18.31 -22.30
C TRP A 452 -15.07 -17.10 -23.04
N VAL A 453 -14.85 -15.96 -22.38
CA VAL A 453 -14.19 -14.78 -23.00
C VAL A 453 -12.74 -15.08 -23.39
N ILE A 454 -11.97 -15.76 -22.53
CA ILE A 454 -10.58 -16.19 -22.83
C ILE A 454 -10.56 -17.20 -23.99
N SER A 455 -11.52 -18.12 -24.03
CA SER A 455 -11.65 -19.09 -25.14
C SER A 455 -11.99 -18.39 -26.46
N ARG A 456 -12.95 -17.45 -26.42
CA ARG A 456 -13.36 -16.60 -27.55
C ARG A 456 -12.18 -15.80 -28.11
N SER A 457 -11.30 -15.26 -27.26
CA SER A 457 -10.17 -14.43 -27.70
C SER A 457 -9.08 -15.18 -28.49
N ARG A 458 -9.08 -16.53 -28.46
CA ARG A 458 -8.13 -17.36 -29.23
C ARG A 458 -8.61 -17.64 -30.66
N SER A 459 -9.92 -17.59 -30.91
CA SER A 459 -10.52 -17.85 -32.22
C SER A 459 -10.32 -16.71 -33.21
N SER A 460 -10.18 -17.05 -34.49
CA SER A 460 -10.23 -16.11 -35.62
C SER A 460 -11.59 -16.06 -36.33
N ASP A 461 -12.53 -16.94 -35.98
CA ASP A 461 -13.93 -16.84 -36.41
C ASP A 461 -14.64 -15.81 -35.53
N ALA A 462 -15.47 -14.98 -36.17
CA ALA A 462 -16.17 -13.88 -35.54
C ALA A 462 -17.70 -14.07 -35.46
N SER A 463 -18.25 -15.11 -36.08
CA SER A 463 -19.69 -15.25 -36.28
C SER A 463 -20.46 -15.52 -34.98
N SER A 464 -21.68 -14.96 -34.87
CA SER A 464 -22.58 -15.18 -33.73
C SER A 464 -23.09 -16.63 -33.63
N GLU A 465 -23.09 -17.36 -34.73
CA GLU A 465 -23.39 -18.79 -34.79
C GLU A 465 -22.27 -19.61 -34.12
N SER A 466 -21.01 -19.29 -34.42
CA SER A 466 -19.82 -19.86 -33.78
C SER A 466 -19.72 -19.49 -32.29
N ASP A 467 -20.07 -18.26 -31.93
CA ASP A 467 -20.17 -17.82 -30.53
C ASP A 467 -21.21 -18.63 -29.72
N ALA A 468 -22.37 -18.93 -30.33
CA ALA A 468 -23.43 -19.73 -29.72
C ALA A 468 -23.06 -21.21 -29.62
N GLU A 469 -22.54 -21.80 -30.70
CA GLU A 469 -22.07 -23.19 -30.72
C GLU A 469 -20.92 -23.40 -29.71
N GLY A 470 -20.00 -22.44 -29.60
CA GLY A 470 -18.93 -22.45 -28.60
C GLY A 470 -19.44 -22.35 -27.16
N CYS A 471 -20.46 -21.53 -26.91
CA CYS A 471 -21.13 -21.45 -25.61
C CYS A 471 -21.81 -22.77 -25.23
N GLU A 472 -22.54 -23.39 -26.17
CA GLU A 472 -23.19 -24.69 -25.96
C GLU A 472 -22.18 -25.82 -25.74
N LYS A 473 -21.09 -25.88 -26.52
CA LYS A 473 -20.00 -26.84 -26.35
C LYS A 473 -19.35 -26.75 -24.97
N LEU A 474 -19.19 -25.54 -24.41
CA LEU A 474 -18.63 -25.33 -23.08
C LEU A 474 -19.64 -25.64 -21.97
N LEU A 475 -20.91 -25.27 -22.12
CA LEU A 475 -21.97 -25.61 -21.16
C LEU A 475 -22.22 -27.12 -21.09
N ALA A 476 -22.17 -27.84 -22.23
CA ALA A 476 -22.35 -29.29 -22.29
C ALA A 476 -21.25 -30.09 -21.55
N ARG A 477 -20.12 -29.46 -21.21
CA ARG A 477 -19.08 -30.05 -20.36
C ARG A 477 -19.39 -29.95 -18.85
N VAL A 478 -20.34 -29.12 -18.43
CA VAL A 478 -20.62 -28.83 -17.01
C VAL A 478 -21.82 -29.65 -16.51
N PRO A 479 -21.66 -30.47 -15.45
CA PRO A 479 -22.76 -31.24 -14.87
C PRO A 479 -23.92 -30.41 -14.31
N SER A 480 -25.14 -30.95 -14.40
CA SER A 480 -26.38 -30.30 -13.93
C SER A 480 -26.49 -30.14 -12.41
N ASN A 481 -25.64 -30.81 -11.63
CA ASN A 481 -25.49 -30.57 -10.19
C ASN A 481 -24.56 -29.38 -9.86
N VAL A 482 -23.93 -28.76 -10.87
CA VAL A 482 -23.15 -27.53 -10.73
C VAL A 482 -23.96 -26.32 -11.22
N PHE A 483 -24.54 -26.42 -12.43
CA PHE A 483 -25.49 -25.44 -12.95
C PHE A 483 -26.84 -26.11 -13.23
N ASP A 484 -27.89 -25.69 -12.53
CA ASP A 484 -29.26 -26.10 -12.88
C ASP A 484 -29.70 -25.47 -14.22
N THR A 485 -30.79 -25.97 -14.81
CA THR A 485 -31.26 -25.52 -16.14
C THR A 485 -31.48 -24.01 -16.19
N ASN A 486 -32.04 -23.43 -15.13
CA ASN A 486 -32.28 -21.99 -14.95
C ASN A 486 -30.98 -21.18 -14.92
N THR A 487 -29.95 -21.68 -14.24
CA THR A 487 -28.59 -21.11 -14.17
C THR A 487 -27.91 -21.17 -15.53
N ALA A 488 -27.96 -22.32 -16.20
CA ALA A 488 -27.38 -22.52 -17.53
C ALA A 488 -28.06 -21.65 -18.60
N GLU A 489 -29.40 -21.58 -18.60
CA GLU A 489 -30.17 -20.68 -19.47
C GLU A 489 -29.81 -19.21 -19.22
N LYS A 490 -29.73 -18.76 -17.96
CA LYS A 490 -29.30 -17.39 -17.62
C LYS A 490 -27.89 -17.08 -18.10
N ILE A 491 -26.92 -17.99 -17.91
CA ILE A 491 -25.55 -17.83 -18.43
C ILE A 491 -25.59 -17.70 -19.96
N LYS A 492 -26.32 -18.59 -20.65
CA LYS A 492 -26.46 -18.56 -22.11
C LYS A 492 -27.11 -17.27 -22.61
N THR A 493 -28.25 -16.85 -22.03
CA THR A 493 -28.93 -15.60 -22.39
C THR A 493 -28.03 -14.39 -22.14
N LYS A 494 -27.31 -14.34 -21.02
CA LYS A 494 -26.42 -13.22 -20.68
C LYS A 494 -25.24 -13.11 -21.66
N ILE A 495 -24.61 -14.25 -21.99
CA ILE A 495 -23.55 -14.35 -23.00
C ILE A 495 -24.03 -13.92 -24.39
N LEU A 496 -25.22 -14.35 -24.82
CA LEU A 496 -25.73 -14.09 -26.18
C LEU A 496 -26.41 -12.73 -26.36
N ALA A 497 -26.82 -12.06 -25.27
CA ALA A 497 -27.50 -10.77 -25.33
C ALA A 497 -26.59 -9.54 -25.17
N GLN A 498 -25.29 -9.74 -24.89
CA GLN A 498 -24.34 -8.66 -24.59
C GLN A 498 -23.09 -8.73 -25.45
N THR A 499 -22.52 -7.57 -25.79
CA THR A 499 -21.23 -7.47 -26.48
C THR A 499 -20.07 -7.66 -25.50
N SER A 500 -18.95 -8.21 -25.98
CA SER A 500 -17.70 -8.29 -25.20
C SER A 500 -16.90 -6.99 -25.27
N LEU A 501 -16.10 -6.70 -24.24
CA LEU A 501 -15.05 -5.67 -24.25
C LEU A 501 -13.94 -5.91 -25.29
N LEU A 502 -13.88 -7.09 -25.92
CA LEU A 502 -13.03 -7.39 -27.07
C LEU A 502 -13.81 -7.20 -28.38
N PRO A 503 -13.75 -6.02 -29.04
CA PRO A 503 -14.51 -5.75 -30.26
C PRO A 503 -13.96 -6.55 -31.45
N GLU A 504 -14.79 -6.73 -32.47
CA GLU A 504 -14.54 -7.71 -33.55
C GLU A 504 -13.24 -7.47 -34.31
N GLY A 505 -12.90 -6.21 -34.60
CA GLY A 505 -11.65 -5.83 -35.28
C GLY A 505 -10.37 -6.11 -34.47
N ASN A 506 -10.50 -6.40 -33.17
CA ASN A 506 -9.43 -6.72 -32.24
C ASN A 506 -9.34 -8.23 -31.93
N ARG A 507 -10.15 -9.10 -32.57
CA ARG A 507 -9.95 -10.57 -32.56
C ARG A 507 -8.72 -11.01 -33.37
N ARG A 508 -7.60 -10.29 -33.23
CA ARG A 508 -6.31 -10.53 -33.88
C ARG A 508 -5.41 -11.47 -33.08
N GLY A 509 -5.79 -11.76 -31.83
CA GLY A 509 -5.30 -12.88 -31.04
C GLY A 509 -3.84 -12.77 -30.63
N GLU A 510 -3.54 -11.81 -29.75
CA GLU A 510 -2.23 -11.63 -29.08
C GLU A 510 -1.89 -12.80 -28.12
N LEU A 511 -2.89 -13.57 -27.67
CA LEU A 511 -2.66 -14.84 -26.99
C LEU A 511 -2.42 -15.96 -28.00
N PHE A 512 -1.27 -16.62 -27.88
CA PHE A 512 -0.93 -17.86 -28.57
C PHE A 512 -0.45 -18.88 -27.53
N LEU A 513 -0.81 -20.16 -27.68
CA LEU A 513 -0.09 -21.26 -27.03
C LEU A 513 1.00 -21.79 -27.95
N PHE A 514 2.08 -22.32 -27.37
CA PHE A 514 3.24 -22.82 -28.14
C PHE A 514 2.85 -23.86 -29.19
N GLN A 515 1.92 -24.76 -28.84
CA GLN A 515 1.42 -25.81 -29.72
C GLN A 515 0.65 -25.21 -30.92
N GLU A 516 -0.13 -24.14 -30.72
CA GLU A 516 -0.92 -23.47 -31.77
C GLU A 516 -0.05 -22.76 -32.80
N LEU A 517 1.08 -22.16 -32.39
CA LEU A 517 1.96 -21.39 -33.27
C LEU A 517 2.42 -22.16 -34.51
N PHE A 518 2.76 -23.44 -34.34
CA PHE A 518 3.17 -24.29 -35.46
C PHE A 518 2.03 -24.59 -36.45
N HIS A 519 0.76 -24.54 -36.02
CA HIS A 519 -0.39 -24.71 -36.91
C HIS A 519 -0.78 -23.42 -37.67
N LEU A 520 -0.18 -22.29 -37.31
CA LEU A 520 -0.31 -21.01 -38.02
C LEU A 520 0.77 -20.77 -39.08
N LEU A 521 1.70 -21.73 -39.23
CA LEU A 521 2.69 -21.80 -40.31
C LEU A 521 2.18 -22.70 -41.47
N PRO A 522 2.63 -22.47 -42.71
CA PRO A 522 2.51 -23.45 -43.80
C PRO A 522 3.11 -24.80 -43.41
N THR A 523 2.55 -25.92 -43.90
CA THR A 523 2.97 -27.27 -43.50
C THR A 523 4.47 -27.53 -43.76
N ASP A 524 5.00 -27.07 -44.90
CA ASP A 524 6.43 -27.16 -45.25
C ASP A 524 7.34 -26.42 -44.26
N MET A 525 6.86 -25.30 -43.69
CA MET A 525 7.57 -24.57 -42.65
C MET A 525 7.34 -25.17 -41.26
N SER A 526 6.15 -25.73 -40.99
CA SER A 526 5.78 -26.28 -39.68
C SER A 526 6.65 -27.48 -39.31
N ASP A 527 6.79 -28.45 -40.22
CA ASP A 527 7.49 -29.70 -39.94
C ASP A 527 9.01 -29.47 -39.78
N LEU A 528 9.62 -28.67 -40.68
CA LEU A 528 11.03 -28.28 -40.59
C LEU A 528 11.34 -27.44 -39.33
N CYS A 529 10.40 -26.58 -38.90
CA CYS A 529 10.55 -25.83 -37.66
C CYS A 529 10.51 -26.75 -36.43
N ARG A 530 9.56 -27.69 -36.36
CA ARG A 530 9.45 -28.68 -35.27
C ARG A 530 10.69 -29.56 -35.19
N GLU A 531 11.21 -30.03 -36.33
CA GLU A 531 12.42 -30.86 -36.37
C GLU A 531 13.66 -30.10 -35.87
N CYS A 532 13.92 -28.92 -36.42
CA CYS A 532 15.07 -28.09 -36.04
C CYS A 532 15.05 -27.72 -34.55
N LEU A 533 13.94 -27.16 -34.06
CA LEU A 533 13.80 -26.78 -32.65
C LEU A 533 13.91 -28.01 -31.74
N GLY A 534 13.26 -29.12 -32.10
CA GLY A 534 13.32 -30.38 -31.34
C GLY A 534 14.75 -30.91 -31.15
N GLN A 535 15.62 -30.77 -32.15
CA GLN A 535 17.03 -31.15 -32.04
C GLN A 535 17.79 -30.23 -31.07
N ILE A 536 17.69 -28.90 -31.23
CA ILE A 536 18.36 -27.91 -30.36
C ILE A 536 17.94 -28.11 -28.91
N SER A 537 16.63 -28.15 -28.65
CA SER A 537 16.06 -28.30 -27.31
C SER A 537 16.45 -29.63 -26.66
N THR A 538 16.60 -30.70 -27.44
CA THR A 538 17.07 -32.02 -26.94
C THR A 538 18.54 -31.99 -26.52
N GLN A 539 19.38 -31.15 -27.13
CA GLN A 539 20.77 -30.94 -26.70
C GLN A 539 20.83 -29.99 -25.48
N ALA A 540 20.11 -28.86 -25.51
CA ALA A 540 20.04 -27.89 -24.40
C ALA A 540 19.69 -28.56 -23.06
N ARG A 541 18.65 -29.42 -23.07
CA ARG A 541 18.17 -30.19 -21.92
C ARG A 541 19.15 -31.24 -21.37
N ARG A 542 20.33 -31.43 -21.98
CA ARG A 542 21.40 -32.31 -21.47
C ARG A 542 22.54 -31.56 -20.77
N VAL A 543 22.69 -30.27 -21.04
CA VAL A 543 23.79 -29.43 -20.51
C VAL A 543 23.27 -28.48 -19.43
N VAL A 544 22.08 -27.90 -19.60
CA VAL A 544 21.44 -27.07 -18.59
C VAL A 544 20.77 -27.96 -17.53
N VAL A 545 21.55 -28.39 -16.52
CA VAL A 545 21.04 -29.15 -15.37
C VAL A 545 20.30 -28.19 -14.43
N ILE A 546 18.99 -28.11 -14.58
CA ILE A 546 18.10 -27.39 -13.64
C ILE A 546 17.83 -28.30 -12.45
N SER A 547 17.95 -27.78 -11.23
CA SER A 547 17.73 -28.54 -10.00
C SER A 547 16.23 -28.82 -9.77
N ASP A 548 15.81 -30.07 -9.98
CA ASP A 548 14.43 -30.58 -9.85
C ASP A 548 13.91 -30.67 -8.39
N ASP A 549 14.38 -29.78 -7.51
CA ASP A 549 14.16 -29.79 -6.05
C ASP A 549 12.73 -29.31 -5.64
N MET A 550 11.76 -29.46 -6.54
CA MET A 550 10.38 -28.96 -6.42
C MET A 550 9.31 -30.00 -6.84
N GLY A 551 9.40 -31.21 -6.27
CA GLY A 551 8.25 -32.12 -6.10
C GLY A 551 7.68 -32.69 -7.40
N GLY A 552 8.29 -33.79 -7.87
CA GLY A 552 8.01 -34.43 -9.15
C GLY A 552 6.55 -34.83 -9.41
N GLY A 553 6.25 -35.05 -10.69
CA GLY A 553 4.93 -35.49 -11.15
C GLY A 553 4.67 -35.23 -12.63
N GLN A 554 5.05 -36.20 -13.47
CA GLN A 554 4.54 -36.44 -14.83
C GLN A 554 4.88 -35.42 -15.95
N LYS A 555 4.81 -35.91 -17.20
CA LYS A 555 5.19 -35.19 -18.44
C LYS A 555 3.96 -34.58 -19.14
N ASP A 556 3.29 -33.64 -18.50
CA ASP A 556 2.19 -32.91 -19.14
C ASP A 556 2.71 -31.62 -19.79
N GLY A 557 2.24 -31.31 -21.01
CA GLY A 557 2.83 -30.33 -21.93
C GLY A 557 2.57 -28.85 -21.60
N GLY A 558 2.54 -28.50 -20.32
CA GLY A 558 2.26 -27.15 -19.82
C GLY A 558 3.39 -26.16 -20.08
N ASN A 559 3.04 -24.95 -20.49
CA ASN A 559 3.96 -23.97 -21.08
C ASN A 559 4.77 -23.14 -20.04
N SER A 560 5.09 -23.73 -18.87
CA SER A 560 5.45 -22.99 -17.64
C SER A 560 6.82 -23.33 -17.03
N GLY A 561 7.56 -24.29 -17.59
CA GLY A 561 8.95 -24.58 -17.20
C GLY A 561 9.98 -23.73 -17.96
N PRO A 562 11.24 -23.57 -17.47
CA PRO A 562 12.27 -22.76 -18.13
C PRO A 562 12.58 -23.22 -19.58
N HIS A 563 12.56 -24.54 -19.81
CA HIS A 563 12.70 -25.11 -21.15
C HIS A 563 11.57 -24.69 -22.11
N GLY A 564 10.36 -24.42 -21.60
CA GLY A 564 9.24 -23.95 -22.43
C GLY A 564 9.49 -22.54 -22.97
N LEU A 565 9.89 -21.60 -22.11
CA LEU A 565 10.24 -20.23 -22.53
C LEU A 565 11.44 -20.20 -23.50
N PHE A 566 12.40 -21.12 -23.31
CA PHE A 566 13.51 -21.31 -24.23
C PHE A 566 13.06 -21.79 -25.63
N ASP A 567 12.29 -22.88 -25.70
CA ASP A 567 11.78 -23.44 -26.97
C ASP A 567 10.94 -22.40 -27.74
N TYR A 568 10.19 -21.58 -27.00
CA TYR A 568 9.40 -20.45 -27.50
C TYR A 568 10.27 -19.29 -28.02
N SER A 569 11.40 -19.01 -27.35
CA SER A 569 12.35 -17.95 -27.75
C SER A 569 13.00 -18.25 -29.09
N LEU A 570 13.46 -19.49 -29.29
CA LEU A 570 13.99 -19.93 -30.58
C LEU A 570 12.93 -19.84 -31.70
N PHE A 571 11.66 -20.15 -31.40
CA PHE A 571 10.57 -19.99 -32.37
C PHE A 571 10.35 -18.53 -32.77
N ILE A 572 10.43 -17.57 -31.83
CA ILE A 572 10.34 -16.13 -32.15
C ILE A 572 11.50 -15.69 -33.05
N CYS A 573 12.73 -16.12 -32.76
CA CYS A 573 13.89 -15.84 -33.61
C CYS A 573 13.68 -16.36 -35.05
N PHE A 574 13.26 -17.61 -35.21
CA PHE A 574 12.92 -18.21 -36.50
C PHE A 574 11.80 -17.44 -37.22
N LEU A 575 10.71 -17.11 -36.50
CA LEU A 575 9.56 -16.41 -37.07
C LEU A 575 9.90 -14.98 -37.53
N VAL A 576 10.73 -14.26 -36.77
CA VAL A 576 11.21 -12.92 -37.13
C VAL A 576 12.16 -12.97 -38.34
N ALA A 577 12.97 -14.02 -38.48
CA ALA A 577 13.81 -14.22 -39.66
C ALA A 577 12.97 -14.55 -40.91
N ALA A 578 12.03 -15.49 -40.81
CA ALA A 578 11.11 -15.82 -41.90
C ALA A 578 10.23 -14.62 -42.32
N TYR A 579 9.74 -13.82 -41.35
CA TYR A 579 9.06 -12.56 -41.61
C TYR A 579 9.95 -11.58 -42.39
N ARG A 580 11.22 -11.39 -41.98
CA ARG A 580 12.15 -10.47 -42.67
C ARG A 580 12.53 -10.93 -44.08
N GLN A 581 12.64 -12.22 -44.34
CA GLN A 581 12.94 -12.74 -45.68
C GLN A 581 11.72 -12.68 -46.60
N ASN A 582 10.54 -13.08 -46.13
CA ASN A 582 9.31 -13.03 -46.93
C ASN A 582 8.03 -12.96 -46.07
N PRO A 583 7.51 -11.75 -45.77
CA PRO A 583 6.30 -11.58 -44.97
C PRO A 583 5.06 -12.29 -45.55
N SER A 584 5.02 -12.52 -46.87
CA SER A 584 3.86 -13.11 -47.54
C SER A 584 3.66 -14.60 -47.25
N ARG A 585 4.72 -15.32 -46.84
CA ARG A 585 4.67 -16.77 -46.55
C ARG A 585 4.02 -17.10 -45.20
N ILE A 586 4.09 -16.20 -44.22
CA ILE A 586 3.45 -16.42 -42.92
C ILE A 586 2.02 -15.87 -42.88
N SER A 587 1.17 -16.49 -42.06
CA SER A 587 -0.25 -16.14 -41.92
C SER A 587 -0.44 -14.69 -41.46
N PRO A 588 -1.54 -14.01 -41.86
CA PRO A 588 -1.77 -12.60 -41.50
C PRO A 588 -1.72 -12.32 -40.00
N ARG A 589 -2.18 -13.27 -39.17
CA ARG A 589 -2.13 -13.19 -37.70
C ARG A 589 -0.69 -13.15 -37.18
N LEU A 590 0.18 -14.06 -37.64
CA LEU A 590 1.60 -14.04 -37.27
C LEU A 590 2.31 -12.80 -37.82
N ARG A 591 1.96 -12.34 -39.03
CA ARG A 591 2.56 -11.16 -39.64
C ARG A 591 2.34 -9.90 -38.81
N SER A 592 1.09 -9.59 -38.43
CA SER A 592 0.79 -8.43 -37.59
C SER A 592 1.38 -8.51 -36.19
N TRP A 593 1.63 -9.72 -35.68
CA TRP A 593 2.38 -9.92 -34.44
C TRP A 593 3.87 -9.59 -34.63
N CYS A 594 4.53 -10.09 -35.68
CA CYS A 594 5.92 -9.75 -35.99
C CYS A 594 6.13 -8.24 -36.24
N GLU A 595 5.22 -7.61 -36.99
CA GLU A 595 5.18 -6.16 -37.22
C GLU A 595 5.12 -5.40 -35.88
N PHE A 596 4.24 -5.82 -34.98
CA PHE A 596 4.09 -5.23 -33.64
C PHE A 596 5.36 -5.42 -32.78
N LEU A 597 5.89 -6.65 -32.68
CA LEU A 597 7.07 -6.95 -31.87
C LEU A 597 8.29 -6.14 -32.32
N LEU A 598 8.56 -6.09 -33.63
CA LEU A 598 9.67 -5.32 -34.19
C LEU A 598 9.48 -3.79 -34.11
N THR A 599 8.24 -3.31 -33.99
CA THR A 599 7.93 -1.88 -33.81
C THR A 599 8.03 -1.44 -32.35
N ARG A 600 7.73 -2.33 -31.40
CA ARG A 600 7.73 -2.03 -29.96
C ARG A 600 9.05 -2.36 -29.26
N TYR A 601 9.71 -3.43 -29.68
CA TYR A 601 10.96 -3.88 -29.09
C TYR A 601 12.09 -3.67 -30.09
N THR A 602 12.94 -2.67 -29.82
CA THR A 602 14.10 -2.34 -30.65
C THR A 602 14.94 -3.59 -30.89
N ALA A 603 15.30 -3.84 -32.15
CA ALA A 603 16.22 -4.92 -32.50
C ALA A 603 17.56 -4.75 -31.75
N PRO A 604 18.19 -5.84 -31.26
CA PRO A 604 19.44 -5.74 -30.51
C PRO A 604 20.59 -5.27 -31.41
N PRO A 605 21.62 -4.63 -30.83
CA PRO A 605 22.81 -4.21 -31.57
C PRO A 605 23.60 -5.43 -32.09
N ASN A 606 24.32 -5.24 -33.20
CA ASN A 606 25.16 -6.26 -33.81
C ASN A 606 26.63 -6.20 -33.36
N ASP A 607 27.01 -5.11 -32.68
CA ASP A 607 28.38 -4.68 -32.38
C ASP A 607 28.70 -4.62 -30.87
N VAL A 608 27.69 -4.83 -30.02
CA VAL A 608 27.82 -4.77 -28.55
C VAL A 608 27.25 -6.06 -27.96
N SER A 609 27.99 -6.70 -27.04
CA SER A 609 27.46 -7.82 -26.24
C SER A 609 26.31 -7.32 -25.38
N TRP A 610 25.13 -7.91 -25.54
CA TRP A 610 23.91 -7.48 -24.87
C TRP A 610 23.43 -8.54 -23.89
N THR A 611 23.02 -8.11 -22.70
CA THR A 611 22.72 -8.97 -21.55
C THR A 611 21.32 -8.71 -21.00
N LEU A 612 20.68 -9.76 -20.49
CA LEU A 612 19.40 -9.64 -19.79
C LEU A 612 19.57 -8.93 -18.43
N PRO A 613 18.54 -8.19 -17.96
CA PRO A 613 18.54 -7.63 -16.61
C PRO A 613 18.33 -8.64 -15.47
N ASP A 614 18.36 -9.96 -15.72
CA ASP A 614 18.31 -10.98 -14.66
C ASP A 614 19.60 -11.78 -14.63
N GLU A 615 20.17 -11.98 -13.45
CA GLU A 615 21.35 -12.81 -13.27
C GLU A 615 20.98 -14.31 -13.41
N ASP A 616 19.73 -14.68 -13.09
CA ASP A 616 19.23 -16.06 -13.22
C ASP A 616 19.01 -16.43 -14.71
N ASP A 617 18.28 -15.58 -15.47
CA ASP A 617 17.99 -15.81 -16.89
C ASP A 617 19.23 -15.63 -17.77
N GLU A 618 20.10 -14.65 -17.47
CA GLU A 618 21.38 -14.46 -18.18
C GLU A 618 22.33 -15.64 -17.95
N ALA A 619 22.33 -16.26 -16.76
CA ALA A 619 23.13 -17.47 -16.51
C ALA A 619 22.61 -18.68 -17.32
N ILE A 620 21.29 -18.84 -17.43
CA ILE A 620 20.66 -19.89 -18.25
C ILE A 620 21.03 -19.73 -19.73
N LEU A 621 20.96 -18.51 -20.26
CA LEU A 621 21.31 -18.24 -21.67
C LEU A 621 22.82 -18.25 -21.93
N SER A 622 23.65 -17.77 -21.00
CA SER A 622 25.12 -17.85 -21.12
C SER A 622 25.63 -19.30 -21.13
N ALA A 623 25.00 -20.19 -20.34
CA ALA A 623 25.29 -21.62 -20.39
C ALA A 623 24.84 -22.27 -21.72
N PHE A 624 23.91 -21.65 -22.45
CA PHE A 624 23.49 -22.10 -23.78
C PHE A 624 24.35 -21.53 -24.91
N ASP A 625 24.89 -20.31 -24.79
CA ASP A 625 25.80 -19.74 -25.80
C ASP A 625 27.00 -20.68 -26.05
N SER A 626 27.57 -21.28 -25.00
CA SER A 626 28.63 -22.30 -25.14
C SER A 626 28.18 -23.56 -25.89
N LEU A 627 26.89 -23.95 -25.80
CA LEU A 627 26.37 -25.10 -26.55
C LEU A 627 26.30 -24.79 -28.06
N ILE A 628 25.89 -23.57 -28.43
CA ILE A 628 25.85 -23.13 -29.83
C ILE A 628 27.27 -23.19 -30.43
N ASP A 629 28.26 -22.74 -29.66
CA ASP A 629 29.64 -22.61 -30.10
C ASP A 629 30.39 -23.97 -30.12
N ASP A 630 30.12 -24.88 -29.17
CA ASP A 630 30.83 -26.16 -29.07
C ASP A 630 30.18 -27.33 -29.85
N HIS A 631 28.85 -27.33 -30.07
CA HIS A 631 28.11 -28.59 -30.34
C HIS A 631 27.14 -28.62 -31.54
N THR A 632 27.02 -27.55 -32.34
CA THR A 632 26.06 -27.48 -33.47
C THR A 632 26.72 -27.56 -34.86
N PRO A 633 26.66 -28.70 -35.59
CA PRO A 633 27.23 -28.82 -36.94
C PRO A 633 26.42 -28.07 -38.00
N ALA A 634 27.11 -27.42 -38.94
CA ALA A 634 26.49 -26.63 -40.02
C ALA A 634 25.54 -27.45 -40.93
N GLU A 635 25.76 -28.76 -41.05
CA GLU A 635 24.93 -29.64 -41.90
C GLU A 635 23.47 -29.69 -41.43
N ASN A 636 23.22 -29.69 -40.11
CA ASN A 636 21.87 -29.82 -39.54
C ASN A 636 20.92 -28.65 -39.88
N PHE A 637 21.47 -27.46 -40.15
CA PHE A 637 20.68 -26.25 -40.41
C PHE A 637 20.40 -25.99 -41.90
N THR A 638 20.96 -26.82 -42.78
CA THR A 638 20.87 -26.63 -44.24
C THR A 638 19.44 -26.57 -44.80
N PRO A 639 18.43 -27.30 -44.26
CA PRO A 639 17.04 -27.12 -44.68
C PRO A 639 16.46 -25.76 -44.27
N VAL A 640 16.69 -25.35 -43.02
CA VAL A 640 16.14 -24.11 -42.43
C VAL A 640 16.75 -22.86 -43.04
N ALA A 641 18.04 -22.91 -43.41
CA ALA A 641 18.76 -21.87 -44.14
C ALA A 641 17.95 -21.28 -45.33
N SER A 642 17.23 -22.15 -46.07
CA SER A 642 16.41 -21.73 -47.22
C SER A 642 15.16 -20.90 -46.87
N ILE A 643 14.68 -21.01 -45.62
CA ILE A 643 13.43 -20.41 -45.10
C ILE A 643 13.70 -19.15 -44.25
N VAL A 644 14.95 -18.96 -43.79
CA VAL A 644 15.39 -17.78 -43.01
C VAL A 644 16.42 -16.90 -43.73
N GLY A 645 16.97 -17.36 -44.87
CA GLY A 645 17.85 -16.58 -45.74
C GLY A 645 19.33 -16.54 -45.31
N ALA A 646 19.74 -17.38 -44.36
CA ALA A 646 21.13 -17.50 -43.90
C ALA A 646 21.91 -18.51 -44.76
N THR A 647 23.20 -18.26 -45.00
CA THR A 647 24.12 -19.22 -45.64
C THR A 647 24.87 -20.02 -44.58
N PRO A 648 24.89 -21.37 -44.62
CA PRO A 648 25.65 -22.16 -43.64
C PRO A 648 27.16 -21.88 -43.78
N ALA A 649 27.78 -21.34 -42.72
CA ALA A 649 29.16 -20.87 -42.75
C ALA A 649 30.11 -21.82 -41.96
N THR A 650 31.17 -22.28 -42.63
CA THR A 650 32.28 -22.99 -42.00
C THR A 650 33.40 -22.03 -41.63
N GLY A 651 33.72 -21.90 -40.34
CA GLY A 651 34.94 -21.25 -39.85
C GLY A 651 34.88 -19.71 -39.85
N GLU A 652 35.05 -19.13 -38.67
CA GLU A 652 34.86 -17.70 -38.35
C GLU A 652 33.41 -17.21 -38.54
N ARG A 653 32.85 -16.54 -37.51
CA ARG A 653 31.47 -16.05 -37.50
C ARG A 653 31.28 -14.93 -38.53
N ALA A 654 30.87 -15.30 -39.74
CA ALA A 654 30.45 -14.36 -40.77
C ALA A 654 29.12 -13.66 -40.38
N VAL A 655 28.85 -12.51 -40.99
CA VAL A 655 27.83 -11.51 -40.60
C VAL A 655 26.37 -11.99 -40.63
N ASN A 656 26.08 -13.22 -41.08
CA ASN A 656 24.74 -13.65 -41.49
C ASN A 656 23.97 -14.55 -40.50
N ASP A 657 24.59 -15.16 -39.49
CA ASP A 657 23.91 -16.05 -38.52
C ASP A 657 23.18 -15.28 -37.40
N TRP A 658 22.57 -14.15 -37.75
CA TRP A 658 22.02 -13.18 -36.80
C TRP A 658 20.87 -13.74 -35.95
N TRP A 659 20.01 -14.60 -36.51
CA TRP A 659 18.79 -15.06 -35.83
C TRP A 659 19.06 -16.05 -34.68
N LEU A 660 20.16 -16.80 -34.73
CA LEU A 660 20.65 -17.65 -33.64
C LEU A 660 21.74 -16.98 -32.79
N SER A 661 21.97 -15.66 -32.94
CA SER A 661 23.02 -15.00 -32.17
C SER A 661 22.63 -14.86 -30.68
N PRO A 662 23.62 -14.86 -29.76
CA PRO A 662 23.41 -14.63 -28.33
C PRO A 662 22.52 -13.41 -28.03
N ASN A 663 22.66 -12.34 -28.80
CA ASN A 663 21.88 -11.11 -28.69
C ASN A 663 20.42 -11.29 -29.16
N TRP A 664 20.15 -12.06 -30.23
CA TRP A 664 18.79 -12.27 -30.71
C TRP A 664 18.01 -13.28 -29.87
N ILE A 665 18.67 -14.31 -29.32
CA ILE A 665 18.03 -15.25 -28.38
C ILE A 665 17.60 -14.53 -27.10
N ARG A 666 18.47 -13.68 -26.53
CA ARG A 666 18.13 -12.76 -25.43
C ARG A 666 16.99 -11.80 -25.78
N TRP A 667 16.85 -11.41 -27.05
CA TRP A 667 15.79 -10.50 -27.49
C TRP A 667 14.44 -11.20 -27.49
N ALA A 668 14.38 -12.39 -28.08
CA ALA A 668 13.19 -13.23 -28.04
C ALA A 668 12.78 -13.55 -26.60
N TRP A 669 13.74 -13.85 -25.71
CA TRP A 669 13.47 -14.08 -24.28
C TRP A 669 12.83 -12.85 -23.63
N LEU A 670 13.47 -11.69 -23.71
CA LEU A 670 12.96 -10.44 -23.11
C LEU A 670 11.58 -10.05 -23.66
N VAL A 671 11.35 -10.24 -24.97
CA VAL A 671 10.07 -9.97 -25.62
C VAL A 671 8.98 -10.91 -25.09
N LEU A 672 9.26 -12.21 -24.97
CA LEU A 672 8.29 -13.17 -24.46
C LEU A 672 8.03 -12.99 -22.96
N GLU A 673 9.04 -12.60 -22.20
CA GLU A 673 8.86 -12.23 -20.79
C GLU A 673 7.92 -11.06 -20.57
N GLN A 674 7.78 -10.17 -21.55
CA GLN A 674 6.89 -8.99 -21.51
C GLN A 674 5.51 -9.30 -22.10
N GLU A 675 5.47 -9.97 -23.26
CA GLU A 675 4.25 -10.12 -24.07
C GLU A 675 3.47 -11.43 -23.79
N MET A 676 4.02 -12.41 -23.08
CA MET A 676 3.24 -13.60 -22.72
C MET A 676 2.30 -13.35 -21.52
N VAL A 677 1.17 -14.07 -21.52
CA VAL A 677 0.35 -14.26 -20.32
C VAL A 677 0.93 -15.45 -19.55
N ARG A 678 1.49 -15.19 -18.37
CA ARG A 678 2.05 -16.24 -17.49
C ARG A 678 0.91 -17.01 -16.80
N ASN A 679 1.08 -18.30 -16.61
CA ASN A 679 0.14 -19.19 -15.90
C ASN A 679 -1.31 -19.14 -16.43
N VAL A 680 -1.51 -19.21 -17.75
CA VAL A 680 -2.84 -19.51 -18.30
C VAL A 680 -3.29 -20.87 -17.75
N VAL A 681 -4.50 -20.95 -17.20
CA VAL A 681 -5.06 -22.23 -16.78
C VAL A 681 -5.59 -22.93 -18.03
N ASP A 682 -4.93 -24.02 -18.45
CA ASP A 682 -5.22 -24.66 -19.75
C ASP A 682 -6.65 -25.22 -19.85
N GLU A 683 -7.22 -25.72 -18.75
CA GLU A 683 -8.58 -26.28 -18.68
C GLU A 683 -9.35 -25.86 -17.39
N PRO A 684 -9.86 -24.60 -17.30
CA PRO A 684 -10.54 -24.11 -16.10
C PRO A 684 -11.83 -24.85 -15.78
N LEU A 685 -12.49 -25.42 -16.80
CA LEU A 685 -13.72 -26.18 -16.62
C LEU A 685 -13.51 -27.46 -15.81
N GLU A 686 -12.34 -28.12 -15.88
CA GLU A 686 -12.09 -29.32 -15.09
C GLU A 686 -12.15 -29.06 -13.58
N TYR A 687 -11.76 -27.87 -13.12
CA TYR A 687 -11.88 -27.48 -11.71
C TYR A 687 -13.33 -27.18 -11.31
N ILE A 688 -14.17 -26.73 -12.24
CA ILE A 688 -15.62 -26.54 -12.01
C ILE A 688 -16.33 -27.91 -11.92
N ILE A 689 -15.85 -28.91 -12.67
CA ILE A 689 -16.43 -30.26 -12.77
C ILE A 689 -15.95 -31.18 -11.63
N TYR A 690 -14.64 -31.23 -11.37
CA TYR A 690 -13.96 -32.22 -10.49
C TYR A 690 -13.36 -31.58 -9.22
N GLY A 691 -13.90 -30.45 -8.75
CA GLY A 691 -13.28 -29.52 -7.78
C GLY A 691 -12.86 -30.06 -6.40
N ALA A 692 -13.10 -31.34 -6.09
CA ALA A 692 -12.60 -32.02 -4.89
C ALA A 692 -11.45 -33.02 -5.16
N GLU A 693 -11.32 -33.56 -6.37
CA GLU A 693 -10.41 -34.69 -6.67
C GLU A 693 -9.08 -34.24 -7.27
N LYS A 694 -9.10 -33.27 -8.21
CA LYS A 694 -7.87 -32.66 -8.76
C LYS A 694 -7.38 -31.54 -7.84
N GLY A 695 -6.67 -31.93 -6.77
CA GLY A 695 -6.07 -30.98 -5.83
C GLY A 695 -5.08 -30.03 -6.53
N MET A 696 -5.42 -28.74 -6.60
CA MET A 696 -4.56 -27.73 -7.21
C MET A 696 -3.26 -27.57 -6.39
N LYS A 697 -2.10 -27.93 -6.97
CA LYS A 697 -0.78 -27.51 -6.43
C LYS A 697 -0.81 -25.99 -6.30
N THR A 698 -0.30 -25.43 -5.20
CA THR A 698 -0.39 -23.98 -4.89
C THR A 698 0.15 -23.12 -6.03
N ILE A 699 -0.75 -22.60 -6.87
CA ILE A 699 -0.40 -21.66 -7.92
C ILE A 699 -0.14 -20.32 -7.22
N ASN A 700 1.12 -19.89 -7.18
CA ASN A 700 1.45 -18.53 -6.76
C ASN A 700 0.73 -17.57 -7.68
N LEU A 701 -0.25 -16.87 -7.10
CA LEU A 701 -1.26 -16.12 -7.85
C LEU A 701 -0.65 -14.98 -8.66
N PHE A 702 0.56 -14.55 -8.32
CA PHE A 702 1.30 -13.55 -9.09
C PHE A 702 2.76 -14.01 -9.30
N LYS A 703 3.08 -14.39 -10.54
CA LYS A 703 4.44 -14.41 -11.10
C LYS A 703 4.51 -13.32 -12.17
N PRO A 704 5.10 -12.15 -11.89
CA PRO A 704 5.09 -11.03 -12.83
C PRO A 704 5.82 -11.33 -14.14
N THR A 705 5.45 -10.62 -15.19
CA THR A 705 6.34 -10.29 -16.31
C THR A 705 7.42 -9.32 -15.83
N ARG A 706 8.66 -9.44 -16.29
CA ARG A 706 9.74 -8.52 -15.88
C ARG A 706 9.51 -7.16 -16.58
N GLY A 707 9.77 -6.00 -15.96
CA GLY A 707 10.52 -5.79 -14.72
C GLY A 707 9.72 -5.74 -13.41
N SER A 708 9.60 -6.86 -12.69
CA SER A 708 8.98 -6.87 -11.35
C SER A 708 9.53 -7.95 -10.36
N ARG A 709 10.39 -7.58 -9.36
CA ARG A 709 10.69 -8.36 -8.12
C ARG A 709 10.67 -7.56 -6.71
N GLN A 710 9.84 -7.42 -5.63
CA GLN A 710 8.47 -7.29 -4.94
C GLN A 710 7.26 -8.29 -4.73
N GLN A 711 7.39 -9.29 -3.86
CA GLN A 711 6.40 -10.29 -3.32
C GLN A 711 5.55 -11.17 -4.29
N SER A 712 5.86 -12.47 -4.35
CA SER A 712 5.03 -13.47 -5.04
C SER A 712 3.79 -13.75 -4.19
N LEU A 713 2.66 -13.17 -4.57
CA LEU A 713 1.50 -13.05 -3.68
C LEU A 713 0.85 -14.41 -3.37
N GLU A 714 1.07 -14.89 -2.15
CA GLU A 714 0.14 -15.77 -1.46
C GLU A 714 -1.08 -14.96 -1.01
N LEU A 715 -2.28 -15.31 -1.49
CA LEU A 715 -3.52 -14.79 -0.92
C LEU A 715 -3.88 -15.61 0.32
N GLN A 716 -3.14 -15.33 1.40
CA GLN A 716 -3.34 -15.89 2.73
C GLN A 716 -4.72 -15.50 3.27
N LEU A 717 -5.66 -16.44 3.22
CA LEU A 717 -6.65 -16.57 4.28
C LEU A 717 -5.95 -17.28 5.45
N PRO A 718 -6.08 -16.80 6.70
CA PRO A 718 -5.43 -17.42 7.84
C PRO A 718 -5.95 -18.85 8.06
N PRO A 719 -5.11 -19.77 8.57
CA PRO A 719 -5.53 -21.14 8.85
C PRO A 719 -6.54 -21.18 10.00
N PRO A 720 -7.52 -22.12 9.99
CA PRO A 720 -8.44 -22.31 11.10
C PRO A 720 -7.72 -22.93 12.31
N GLY A 721 -7.08 -22.07 13.12
CA GLY A 721 -6.36 -22.44 14.33
C GLY A 721 -5.64 -21.25 14.98
N ASP A 722 -4.93 -20.43 14.19
CA ASP A 722 -4.12 -19.31 14.68
C ASP A 722 -4.80 -17.95 14.46
N ILE A 723 -5.84 -17.67 15.25
CA ILE A 723 -6.49 -16.33 15.31
C ILE A 723 -5.92 -15.48 16.46
N PHE A 724 -5.16 -16.08 17.40
CA PHE A 724 -4.60 -15.41 18.58
C PHE A 724 -3.06 -15.47 18.68
N SER A 725 -2.37 -15.13 17.60
CA SER A 725 -1.01 -14.56 17.62
C SER A 725 -0.76 -13.81 16.30
N PRO A 726 -0.15 -12.60 16.31
CA PRO A 726 -0.03 -11.76 15.11
C PRO A 726 0.94 -12.37 14.07
N PRO A 727 0.48 -12.83 12.88
CA PRO A 727 1.34 -13.54 11.93
C PRO A 727 2.21 -12.63 11.05
N ARG A 728 3.25 -13.22 10.45
CA ARG A 728 4.29 -12.54 9.65
C ARG A 728 3.91 -12.46 8.15
N PRO A 729 4.24 -11.37 7.44
CA PRO A 729 4.36 -11.37 5.97
C PRO A 729 5.71 -11.94 5.48
N LEU A 730 5.74 -12.52 4.28
CA LEU A 730 6.93 -13.05 3.56
C LEU A 730 7.07 -12.44 2.15
N ALA A 731 8.19 -12.72 1.45
CA ALA A 731 8.62 -12.09 0.17
C ALA A 731 8.27 -12.97 -1.10
N PRO A 732 8.74 -12.78 -2.38
CA PRO A 732 9.71 -11.80 -2.92
C PRO A 732 9.51 -11.10 -4.31
N LEU A 733 8.62 -11.43 -5.29
CA LEU A 733 8.66 -10.85 -6.67
C LEU A 733 7.51 -9.89 -7.22
N GLY A 734 7.77 -8.60 -7.60
CA GLY A 734 6.82 -7.53 -8.11
C GLY A 734 7.24 -5.99 -8.19
N VAL A 735 8.47 -5.62 -8.59
CA VAL A 735 9.12 -4.24 -8.77
C VAL A 735 8.66 -3.36 -9.99
N GLN A 736 9.48 -2.37 -10.44
CA GLN A 736 9.12 -1.22 -11.32
C GLN A 736 9.55 -1.26 -12.80
N PHE A 737 8.71 -0.65 -13.66
CA PHE A 737 9.10 0.40 -14.62
C PHE A 737 8.45 1.74 -14.16
N LYS A 738 9.16 2.89 -14.11
CA LYS A 738 9.56 3.82 -15.20
C LYS A 738 8.37 4.54 -15.85
N MET A 739 8.39 5.86 -16.10
CA MET A 739 9.41 6.90 -15.83
C MET A 739 8.77 8.32 -15.86
N LEU A 740 9.63 9.37 -15.88
CA LEU A 740 9.42 10.77 -16.32
C LEU A 740 9.10 11.89 -15.28
N SER A 741 10.07 12.81 -15.14
CA SER A 741 10.01 14.26 -14.79
C SER A 741 9.06 14.79 -13.68
N ARG A 742 9.54 15.44 -12.59
CA ARG A 742 10.08 16.84 -12.48
C ARG A 742 9.12 17.92 -13.03
N ALA A 743 8.79 19.03 -12.35
CA ALA A 743 9.40 19.78 -11.22
C ALA A 743 8.33 20.63 -10.44
N ALA A 744 8.55 21.56 -9.47
CA ALA A 744 9.66 22.48 -9.06
C ALA A 744 9.66 22.87 -7.53
N VAL A 745 10.23 23.91 -6.84
CA VAL A 745 11.06 25.18 -6.95
C VAL A 745 10.53 26.66 -6.71
N PRO A 746 10.12 27.16 -5.49
CA PRO A 746 10.71 28.23 -4.58
C PRO A 746 10.28 28.15 -3.04
N SER A 747 10.71 28.83 -1.95
CA SER A 747 11.83 29.70 -1.51
C SER A 747 11.66 30.19 0.00
N ALA A 748 12.73 30.22 0.84
CA ALA A 748 12.97 30.51 2.31
C ALA A 748 12.17 31.47 3.28
N SER A 749 12.01 31.12 4.60
CA SER A 749 11.99 31.84 5.94
C SER A 749 11.14 33.13 6.36
N SER A 750 10.11 33.05 7.24
CA SER A 750 9.54 34.13 8.14
C SER A 750 8.57 33.51 9.20
N LEU A 751 8.20 34.03 10.39
CA LEU A 751 8.52 35.28 11.13
C LEU A 751 8.78 34.98 12.65
N ALA A 752 7.91 35.45 13.56
CA ALA A 752 7.83 35.28 15.02
C ALA A 752 6.40 35.78 15.49
N GLN A 753 5.96 35.92 16.75
CA GLN A 753 6.57 35.95 18.10
C GLN A 753 5.48 35.82 19.21
N ILE A 754 5.83 36.12 20.48
CA ILE A 754 5.02 36.41 21.70
C ILE A 754 4.89 35.22 22.69
N SER A 755 4.95 35.31 24.04
CA SER A 755 5.48 36.24 25.09
C SER A 755 4.86 35.79 26.45
N SER A 756 5.25 36.20 27.67
CA SER A 756 6.51 36.19 28.46
C SER A 756 6.15 36.58 29.92
N ARG A 757 7.04 36.36 30.94
CA ARG A 757 7.22 37.16 32.20
C ARG A 757 7.96 36.40 33.33
N ALA A 758 8.41 37.07 34.40
CA ALA A 758 9.71 37.76 34.51
C ALA A 758 9.90 38.52 35.87
N LEU A 759 11.16 38.62 36.34
CA LEU A 759 11.72 39.74 37.15
C LEU A 759 11.13 39.97 38.57
N PRO A 760 11.58 40.96 39.40
CA PRO A 760 12.69 41.96 39.29
C PRO A 760 13.89 41.61 40.21
N SER A 761 14.84 42.46 40.66
CA SER A 761 15.14 43.92 40.59
C SER A 761 16.69 44.12 40.52
N THR A 762 17.46 45.16 40.91
CA THR A 762 17.40 46.52 41.56
C THR A 762 18.83 47.13 41.40
N SER A 763 19.18 48.43 41.48
CA SER A 763 18.49 49.73 41.36
C SER A 763 19.50 50.91 41.52
N ALA A 764 19.19 52.10 40.97
CA ALA A 764 19.76 53.44 41.27
C ALA A 764 21.22 53.78 40.86
N ALA A 765 21.55 54.98 40.34
CA ALA A 765 20.71 56.08 39.80
C ALA A 765 21.55 57.12 38.99
N VAL A 766 20.92 57.82 38.01
CA VAL A 766 21.09 59.26 37.63
C VAL A 766 22.53 59.77 37.29
N ARG A 767 22.86 60.44 36.17
CA ARG A 767 22.20 61.01 34.96
C ARG A 767 23.32 61.21 33.87
N LEU A 768 23.25 61.94 32.72
CA LEU A 768 22.27 62.88 32.18
C LEU A 768 22.07 62.78 30.64
N SER A 769 23.01 63.24 29.80
CA SER A 769 22.76 63.57 28.37
C SER A 769 23.88 63.20 27.38
N THR A 770 23.42 62.74 26.21
CA THR A 770 24.03 62.54 24.88
C THR A 770 25.11 63.52 24.39
N PRO A 771 25.87 63.19 23.31
CA PRO A 771 25.90 61.93 22.53
C PRO A 771 27.31 61.31 22.33
N ALA A 772 27.34 60.15 21.65
CA ALA A 772 28.50 59.56 20.97
C ALA A 772 29.75 59.23 21.82
N GLN A 773 29.72 58.07 22.49
CA GLN A 773 30.94 57.28 22.75
C GLN A 773 30.62 55.77 22.83
N THR A 774 31.26 55.00 21.95
CA THR A 774 32.35 54.05 22.23
C THR A 774 32.29 53.18 23.50
N THR A 775 32.93 52.00 23.41
CA THR A 775 33.24 51.01 24.47
C THR A 775 32.15 49.96 24.74
N ARG A 776 32.49 48.70 25.10
CA ARG A 776 33.82 48.10 25.34
C ARG A 776 33.85 46.62 24.92
N SER A 777 34.98 46.18 24.37
CA SER A 777 35.22 44.80 23.94
C SER A 777 35.76 43.93 25.08
N PHE A 778 35.08 42.82 25.38
CA PHE A 778 35.60 41.66 26.10
C PHE A 778 34.90 40.40 25.56
N ALA A 779 35.58 39.29 25.26
CA ALA A 779 37.03 39.08 25.16
C ALA A 779 37.34 38.35 23.84
N THR A 780 38.42 38.76 23.18
CA THR A 780 38.96 38.04 22.03
C THR A 780 39.54 36.69 22.48
N VAL A 781 39.31 35.65 21.69
CA VAL A 781 40.26 34.53 21.65
C VAL A 781 41.59 35.15 21.21
N GLN A 782 42.65 34.97 21.99
CA GLN A 782 43.98 35.34 21.55
C GLN A 782 44.46 34.32 20.52
N ASP A 783 44.69 34.75 19.28
CA ASP A 783 45.43 33.99 18.28
C ASP A 783 46.90 33.86 18.72
N GLY A 784 47.13 33.00 19.70
CA GLY A 784 48.42 32.71 20.31
C GLY A 784 49.31 31.89 19.39
N SER A 785 49.77 32.51 18.28
CA SER A 785 50.90 32.11 17.44
C SER A 785 51.06 30.60 17.18
N THR A 786 49.95 29.89 17.00
CA THR A 786 49.96 28.52 16.52
C THR A 786 50.05 28.61 14.99
N PRO A 787 50.94 27.86 14.32
CA PRO A 787 51.00 27.91 12.86
C PRO A 787 49.63 27.58 12.29
N LYS A 788 49.18 28.34 11.27
CA LYS A 788 47.93 28.05 10.56
C LYS A 788 48.03 26.65 9.98
N LYS A 789 47.44 25.68 10.66
CA LYS A 789 47.50 24.27 10.28
C LYS A 789 46.69 24.12 9.00
N GLN A 790 47.36 23.82 7.89
CA GLN A 790 46.68 23.44 6.66
C GLN A 790 46.02 22.08 6.90
N HIS A 791 44.73 21.97 6.57
CA HIS A 791 43.92 20.78 6.73
C HIS A 791 43.62 20.17 5.35
N GLY A 792 43.62 18.85 5.26
CA GLY A 792 43.60 18.09 4.01
C GLY A 792 44.98 17.60 3.58
N GLY A 793 45.00 16.59 2.70
CA GLY A 793 46.21 15.86 2.35
C GLY A 793 46.42 14.63 3.25
N LEU A 794 45.32 13.95 3.61
CA LEU A 794 45.32 12.73 4.41
C LEU A 794 46.17 11.65 3.72
N ALA A 795 47.24 11.22 4.38
CA ALA A 795 48.12 10.19 3.84
C ALA A 795 47.46 8.81 3.88
N ASP A 796 47.80 7.93 2.94
CA ASP A 796 47.07 6.67 2.74
C ASP A 796 47.17 5.72 3.92
N GLN A 797 48.26 5.74 4.70
CA GLN A 797 48.35 4.95 5.93
C GLN A 797 47.40 5.44 7.05
N ASP A 798 46.86 6.66 6.95
CA ASP A 798 45.95 7.27 7.94
C ASP A 798 44.48 7.19 7.54
N ARG A 799 44.17 6.67 6.34
CA ARG A 799 42.82 6.30 5.92
C ARG A 799 42.32 5.09 6.72
N ILE A 800 41.05 5.12 7.14
CA ILE A 800 40.39 4.04 7.89
C ILE A 800 39.73 3.04 6.94
N PHE A 801 39.18 3.50 5.82
CA PHE A 801 38.46 2.71 4.82
C PHE A 801 39.39 2.28 3.69
N THR A 802 40.31 1.38 4.01
CA THR A 802 41.41 0.97 3.12
C THR A 802 40.97 0.22 1.86
N ASN A 803 39.76 -0.35 1.80
CA ASN A 803 39.25 -1.04 0.60
C ASN A 803 38.13 -0.25 -0.11
N LEU A 804 38.01 1.07 0.11
CA LEU A 804 36.95 1.93 -0.45
C LEU A 804 36.77 1.86 -1.98
N TYR A 805 37.74 1.30 -2.73
CA TYR A 805 37.68 1.10 -4.18
C TYR A 805 37.69 -0.36 -4.66
N SER A 806 37.51 -1.35 -3.78
CA SER A 806 37.54 -2.79 -4.11
C SER A 806 38.84 -3.26 -4.78
N HIS A 807 39.99 -2.73 -4.35
CA HIS A 807 41.29 -3.25 -4.78
C HIS A 807 41.61 -4.61 -4.14
N HIS A 808 40.89 -4.98 -3.07
CA HIS A 808 41.07 -6.19 -2.28
C HIS A 808 39.71 -6.89 -2.05
N GLY A 809 39.74 -8.16 -1.62
CA GLY A 809 38.52 -8.91 -1.32
C GLY A 809 37.75 -8.33 -0.13
N ALA A 810 36.42 -8.45 -0.16
CA ALA A 810 35.52 -8.04 0.93
C ALA A 810 35.32 -9.15 1.99
N ASP A 811 36.08 -10.24 1.90
CA ASP A 811 36.04 -11.42 2.77
C ASP A 811 36.86 -11.23 4.06
N LEU A 812 36.58 -12.05 5.08
CA LEU A 812 37.26 -12.04 6.37
C LEU A 812 38.79 -12.18 6.28
N LYS A 813 39.30 -13.05 5.40
CA LYS A 813 40.74 -13.29 5.27
C LYS A 813 41.45 -12.07 4.66
N SER A 814 40.83 -11.41 3.70
CA SER A 814 41.28 -10.12 3.20
C SER A 814 41.22 -9.05 4.29
N ALA A 815 40.09 -8.87 4.98
CA ALA A 815 39.94 -7.84 6.01
C ALA A 815 40.97 -7.96 7.16
N MET A 816 41.21 -9.19 7.65
CA MET A 816 42.21 -9.44 8.71
C MET A 816 43.64 -9.07 8.30
N LYS A 817 43.98 -9.16 7.00
CA LYS A 817 45.29 -8.72 6.47
C LYS A 817 45.50 -7.21 6.60
N TYR A 818 44.43 -6.41 6.55
CA TYR A 818 44.48 -4.94 6.66
C TYR A 818 44.19 -4.43 8.09
N GLY A 819 44.17 -5.34 9.08
CA GLY A 819 44.12 -4.99 10.50
C GLY A 819 42.73 -4.91 11.12
N ASP A 820 41.68 -5.27 10.38
CA ASP A 820 40.37 -5.53 11.00
C ASP A 820 40.40 -6.83 11.80
N TRP A 821 39.56 -6.93 12.83
CA TRP A 821 39.59 -7.98 13.86
C TRP A 821 40.93 -8.11 14.63
N HIS A 822 41.86 -7.15 14.47
CA HIS A 822 43.13 -7.16 15.19
C HIS A 822 42.93 -6.79 16.66
N ARG A 823 43.20 -7.76 17.55
CA ARG A 823 43.15 -7.64 19.03
C ARG A 823 41.79 -7.19 19.59
N THR A 824 40.69 -7.46 18.87
CA THR A 824 39.32 -7.15 19.31
C THR A 824 38.98 -7.78 20.67
N LYS A 825 39.51 -8.98 20.94
CA LYS A 825 39.43 -9.64 22.26
C LYS A 825 39.92 -8.73 23.39
N ASP A 826 41.12 -8.17 23.27
CA ASP A 826 41.72 -7.29 24.28
C ASP A 826 40.91 -6.00 24.44
N ILE A 827 40.40 -5.45 23.33
CA ILE A 827 39.57 -4.25 23.28
C ILE A 827 38.24 -4.48 24.03
N VAL A 828 37.59 -5.63 23.81
CA VAL A 828 36.33 -6.01 24.47
C VAL A 828 36.50 -6.28 25.97
N LEU A 829 37.65 -6.85 26.36
CA LEU A 829 37.98 -7.16 27.76
C LEU A 829 38.34 -5.92 28.60
N LYS A 830 38.73 -4.79 27.99
CA LYS A 830 38.95 -3.51 28.71
C LYS A 830 37.68 -2.87 29.27
N GLY A 831 36.49 -3.34 28.86
CA GLY A 831 35.21 -2.91 29.45
C GLY A 831 34.60 -1.63 28.89
N HIS A 832 33.33 -1.37 29.23
CA HIS A 832 32.53 -0.30 28.65
C HIS A 832 33.04 1.12 29.01
N ASP A 833 33.46 1.35 30.25
CA ASP A 833 33.92 2.67 30.69
C ASP A 833 35.18 3.12 29.95
N TRP A 834 36.13 2.19 29.73
CA TRP A 834 37.30 2.48 28.91
C TRP A 834 36.90 2.83 27.48
N LEU A 835 36.09 1.98 26.82
CA LEU A 835 35.63 2.23 25.46
C LEU A 835 34.90 3.57 25.31
N ILE A 836 34.00 3.90 26.24
CA ILE A 836 33.30 5.20 26.27
C ILE A 836 34.29 6.35 26.48
N SER A 837 35.29 6.19 27.35
CA SER A 837 36.32 7.20 27.61
C SER A 837 37.14 7.50 26.36
N GLU A 838 37.64 6.48 25.66
CA GLU A 838 38.43 6.66 24.43
C GLU A 838 37.59 7.28 23.30
N ILE A 839 36.33 6.85 23.12
CA ILE A 839 35.44 7.41 22.09
C ILE A 839 35.01 8.85 22.43
N LYS A 840 35.00 9.25 23.71
CA LYS A 840 34.87 10.67 24.12
C LYS A 840 36.15 11.46 23.85
N ALA A 841 37.32 10.89 24.20
CA ALA A 841 38.62 11.52 24.04
C ALA A 841 39.02 11.75 22.57
N SER A 842 38.52 10.93 21.64
CA SER A 842 38.77 11.10 20.20
C SER A 842 38.00 12.25 19.54
N GLY A 843 37.02 12.85 20.23
CA GLY A 843 36.17 13.91 19.67
C GLY A 843 35.15 13.45 18.61
N LEU A 844 34.95 12.12 18.43
CA LEU A 844 34.10 11.58 17.36
C LEU A 844 32.65 12.10 17.41
N ARG A 845 32.27 12.92 16.42
CA ARG A 845 30.89 13.36 16.14
C ARG A 845 30.21 12.48 15.10
N GLY A 846 28.92 12.19 15.30
CA GLY A 846 28.14 11.25 14.48
C GLY A 846 28.08 11.65 13.01
N ARG A 847 28.46 10.74 12.12
CA ARG A 847 28.72 10.98 10.68
C ARG A 847 27.49 10.87 9.76
N GLY A 848 26.30 10.70 10.33
CA GLY A 848 25.03 10.55 9.60
C GLY A 848 24.13 11.79 9.54
N GLY A 849 24.66 13.01 9.70
CA GLY A 849 23.85 14.23 9.65
C GLY A 849 24.06 15.15 10.85
N ALA A 850 23.43 14.81 11.99
CA ALA A 850 23.26 15.70 13.14
C ALA A 850 24.55 16.08 13.92
N GLY A 851 25.69 15.43 13.64
CA GLY A 851 26.99 15.81 14.24
C GLY A 851 27.07 15.71 15.77
N PHE A 852 26.18 14.94 16.42
CA PHE A 852 26.15 14.79 17.88
C PHE A 852 27.38 14.00 18.40
N PRO A 853 28.00 14.34 19.54
CA PRO A 853 29.17 13.62 20.06
C PRO A 853 28.86 12.15 20.39
N SER A 854 29.51 11.22 19.68
CA SER A 854 29.15 9.79 19.68
C SER A 854 29.44 9.12 21.01
N GLY A 855 30.61 9.38 21.61
CA GLY A 855 30.96 8.85 22.93
C GLY A 855 30.03 9.33 24.04
N LEU A 856 29.47 10.54 23.92
CA LEU A 856 28.41 11.02 24.82
C LEU A 856 27.11 10.25 24.58
N LYS A 857 26.70 10.06 23.32
CA LYS A 857 25.49 9.30 22.96
C LYS A 857 25.53 7.87 23.50
N TYR A 858 26.65 7.17 23.29
CA TYR A 858 26.84 5.80 23.76
C TYR A 858 26.78 5.71 25.30
N SER A 859 27.21 6.74 26.03
CA SER A 859 27.11 6.76 27.50
C SER A 859 25.69 6.94 28.05
N PHE A 860 24.68 7.28 27.23
CA PHE A 860 23.29 7.30 27.69
C PHE A 860 22.69 5.91 27.90
N MET A 861 23.27 4.87 27.29
CA MET A 861 22.84 3.47 27.45
C MET A 861 23.20 2.89 28.83
N ASN A 862 24.28 3.39 29.43
CA ASN A 862 24.78 2.99 30.74
C ASN A 862 24.32 4.00 31.80
N PHE A 863 23.01 4.27 31.85
CA PHE A 863 22.40 5.20 32.82
C PHE A 863 22.54 4.67 34.28
N LYS A 864 22.31 5.52 35.29
CA LYS A 864 22.47 5.10 36.69
C LYS A 864 21.56 3.89 37.00
N ASP A 865 22.13 2.85 37.60
CA ASP A 865 21.46 1.57 37.91
C ASP A 865 21.09 0.71 36.67
N TRP A 866 21.72 0.94 35.49
CA TRP A 866 21.52 0.13 34.26
C TRP A 866 21.77 -1.38 34.44
N ASP A 867 22.63 -1.73 35.40
CA ASP A 867 22.99 -3.10 35.79
C ASP A 867 21.81 -3.87 36.41
N LYS A 868 20.79 -3.15 36.89
CA LYS A 868 19.57 -3.70 37.48
C LYS A 868 18.39 -3.71 36.50
N ASP A 869 18.57 -3.13 35.32
CA ASP A 869 17.60 -3.22 34.22
C ASP A 869 17.81 -4.55 33.47
N ASN A 870 16.87 -5.47 33.70
CA ASN A 870 16.85 -6.80 33.09
C ASN A 870 16.44 -6.78 31.60
N ARG A 871 16.06 -5.62 31.04
CA ARG A 871 15.78 -5.51 29.59
C ARG A 871 17.06 -5.71 28.77
N PRO A 872 17.00 -6.40 27.62
CA PRO A 872 18.12 -6.42 26.68
C PRO A 872 18.42 -4.99 26.19
N ARG A 873 19.64 -4.76 25.73
CA ARG A 873 20.09 -3.47 25.18
C ARG A 873 20.45 -3.63 23.72
N TYR A 874 20.06 -2.69 22.86
CA TYR A 874 20.28 -2.82 21.41
C TYR A 874 21.14 -1.71 20.81
N LEU A 875 22.16 -2.11 20.06
CA LEU A 875 22.77 -1.26 19.04
C LEU A 875 21.89 -1.34 17.78
N VAL A 876 21.57 -0.20 17.20
CA VAL A 876 20.86 -0.13 15.92
C VAL A 876 21.73 0.65 14.94
N VAL A 877 22.14 0.00 13.85
CA VAL A 877 22.98 0.62 12.83
C VAL A 877 22.08 1.12 11.71
N ASN A 878 22.10 2.43 11.50
CA ASN A 878 21.41 3.09 10.40
C ASN A 878 22.25 2.99 9.13
N ALA A 879 21.80 2.14 8.21
CA ALA A 879 22.36 1.86 6.90
C ALA A 879 21.33 2.09 5.77
N ASP A 880 20.33 2.96 6.02
CA ASP A 880 19.30 3.29 5.03
C ASP A 880 19.81 4.20 3.91
N GLU A 881 20.69 5.16 4.21
CA GLU A 881 21.31 6.06 3.22
C GLU A 881 20.32 6.61 2.15
N GLY A 882 19.11 7.00 2.57
CA GLY A 882 18.12 7.61 1.69
C GLY A 882 18.54 8.97 1.10
N GLU A 883 19.47 9.68 1.76
CA GLU A 883 19.84 11.10 1.54
C GLU A 883 20.51 11.34 0.16
N PRO A 884 19.85 12.05 -0.78
CA PRO A 884 20.38 12.29 -2.12
C PRO A 884 21.78 12.93 -2.14
N GLY A 885 22.63 12.40 -3.01
CA GLY A 885 24.05 12.74 -3.09
C GLY A 885 24.96 11.85 -2.21
N THR A 886 24.40 11.13 -1.24
CA THR A 886 25.17 10.26 -0.33
C THR A 886 25.26 8.84 -0.87
N CYS A 887 26.46 8.25 -0.81
CA CYS A 887 26.71 6.85 -1.16
C CYS A 887 27.90 6.23 -0.40
N LYS A 888 28.32 6.84 0.71
CA LYS A 888 29.48 6.44 1.54
C LYS A 888 29.24 5.14 2.29
N ASP A 889 28.04 4.97 2.85
CA ASP A 889 27.71 3.84 3.72
C ASP A 889 27.52 2.57 2.87
N ARG A 890 26.96 2.73 1.66
CA ARG A 890 26.97 1.74 0.58
C ARG A 890 28.38 1.23 0.26
N GLU A 891 29.37 2.12 0.12
CA GLU A 891 30.75 1.70 -0.16
C GLU A 891 31.36 0.90 1.01
N ILE A 892 31.11 1.30 2.27
CA ILE A 892 31.54 0.53 3.45
C ILE A 892 30.92 -0.88 3.41
N MET A 893 29.60 -0.99 3.26
CA MET A 893 28.89 -2.27 3.33
C MET A 893 29.28 -3.26 2.23
N ARG A 894 29.66 -2.78 1.04
CA ARG A 894 29.98 -3.65 -0.10
C ARG A 894 31.48 -3.94 -0.28
N LYS A 895 32.36 -3.25 0.45
CA LYS A 895 33.83 -3.35 0.27
C LYS A 895 34.62 -3.60 1.55
N ASP A 896 34.19 -3.01 2.66
CA ASP A 896 34.77 -3.18 4.00
C ASP A 896 33.72 -3.71 5.04
N PRO A 897 32.88 -4.73 4.72
CA PRO A 897 31.79 -5.17 5.59
C PRO A 897 32.29 -5.65 6.97
N GLN A 898 33.45 -6.31 7.02
CA GLN A 898 34.05 -6.82 8.25
C GLN A 898 34.40 -5.70 9.24
N LYS A 899 34.80 -4.52 8.74
CA LYS A 899 35.07 -3.32 9.56
C LYS A 899 33.81 -2.79 10.25
N LEU A 900 32.66 -2.87 9.56
CA LEU A 900 31.35 -2.55 10.14
C LEU A 900 30.92 -3.57 11.20
N ILE A 901 31.11 -4.87 10.93
CA ILE A 901 30.72 -5.95 11.86
C ILE A 901 31.58 -5.91 13.14
N GLU A 902 32.89 -5.67 13.02
CA GLU A 902 33.74 -5.41 14.18
C GLU A 902 33.30 -4.15 14.94
N GLY A 903 32.97 -3.08 14.21
CA GLY A 903 32.41 -1.86 14.78
C GLY A 903 31.15 -2.14 15.60
N CYS A 904 30.27 -3.03 15.13
CA CYS A 904 29.08 -3.45 15.87
C CYS A 904 29.43 -4.09 17.21
N LEU A 905 30.41 -5.01 17.24
CA LEU A 905 30.86 -5.64 18.50
C LEU A 905 31.49 -4.63 19.46
N VAL A 906 32.37 -3.75 18.98
CA VAL A 906 33.09 -2.79 19.85
C VAL A 906 32.14 -1.71 20.40
N VAL A 907 31.27 -1.15 19.56
CA VAL A 907 30.25 -0.17 20.00
C VAL A 907 29.17 -0.83 20.86
N GLY A 908 28.75 -2.05 20.51
CA GLY A 908 27.83 -2.85 21.31
C GLY A 908 28.38 -3.10 22.72
N ARG A 909 29.65 -3.52 22.82
CA ARG A 909 30.36 -3.72 24.09
C ARG A 909 30.47 -2.44 24.92
N ALA A 910 30.67 -1.29 24.29
CA ALA A 910 30.72 0.01 24.96
C ALA A 910 29.36 0.40 25.59
N MET A 911 28.25 -0.03 24.99
CA MET A 911 26.88 0.24 25.46
C MET A 911 26.26 -0.93 26.25
N ASN A 912 27.03 -1.97 26.55
CA ASN A 912 26.56 -3.25 27.11
C ASN A 912 25.30 -3.81 26.38
N ALA A 913 25.29 -3.68 25.05
CA ALA A 913 24.22 -4.14 24.17
C ALA A 913 24.30 -5.64 23.90
N THR A 914 23.17 -6.34 23.95
CA THR A 914 23.01 -7.78 23.71
C THR A 914 23.11 -8.14 22.23
N ALA A 915 22.70 -7.24 21.34
CA ALA A 915 22.78 -7.45 19.89
C ALA A 915 22.88 -6.14 19.10
N ALA A 916 23.32 -6.25 17.85
CA ALA A 916 23.20 -5.22 16.82
C ALA A 916 22.12 -5.57 15.79
N TYR A 917 21.26 -4.60 15.47
CA TYR A 917 20.38 -4.65 14.29
C TYR A 917 20.89 -3.67 13.24
N ILE A 918 21.37 -4.17 12.11
CA ILE A 918 21.74 -3.35 10.95
C ILE A 918 20.49 -3.19 10.09
N TYR A 919 19.92 -1.99 10.06
CA TYR A 919 18.81 -1.64 9.16
C TYR A 919 19.38 -1.09 7.86
N ILE A 920 19.47 -1.93 6.84
CA ILE A 920 19.98 -1.57 5.51
C ILE A 920 18.85 -1.18 4.57
N ARG A 921 19.12 -0.22 3.67
CA ARG A 921 18.20 0.23 2.62
C ARG A 921 17.56 -0.93 1.85
N GLY A 922 16.29 -0.77 1.45
CA GLY A 922 15.59 -1.76 0.63
C GLY A 922 16.25 -2.01 -0.72
N GLU A 923 16.66 -0.95 -1.41
CA GLU A 923 17.28 -1.00 -2.74
C GLU A 923 18.70 -1.58 -2.73
N PHE A 924 19.39 -1.60 -1.58
CA PHE A 924 20.76 -2.11 -1.42
C PHE A 924 20.79 -3.64 -1.25
N TYR A 925 20.18 -4.38 -2.18
CA TYR A 925 20.09 -5.85 -2.11
C TYR A 925 21.44 -6.55 -2.29
N HIS A 926 22.27 -6.07 -3.21
CA HIS A 926 23.60 -6.62 -3.47
C HIS A 926 24.53 -6.39 -2.26
N GLU A 927 24.48 -5.19 -1.70
CA GLU A 927 25.26 -4.80 -0.53
C GLU A 927 24.77 -5.51 0.74
N ALA A 928 23.47 -5.74 0.89
CA ALA A 928 22.90 -6.61 1.92
C ALA A 928 23.42 -8.05 1.80
N THR A 929 23.51 -8.58 0.59
CA THR A 929 24.01 -9.95 0.32
C THR A 929 25.49 -10.08 0.69
N ILE A 930 26.33 -9.11 0.33
CA ILE A 930 27.75 -9.06 0.72
C ILE A 930 27.90 -8.96 2.24
N LEU A 931 27.16 -8.05 2.89
CA LEU A 931 27.22 -7.86 4.33
C LEU A 931 26.72 -9.09 5.09
N GLN A 932 25.67 -9.76 4.60
CA GLN A 932 25.16 -11.00 5.19
C GLN A 932 26.17 -12.16 5.11
N ARG A 933 26.93 -12.26 4.02
CA ARG A 933 28.06 -13.20 3.91
C ARG A 933 29.15 -12.86 4.92
N GLY A 934 29.54 -11.59 5.03
CA GLY A 934 30.53 -11.15 6.03
C GLY A 934 30.11 -11.47 7.48
N ILE A 935 28.82 -11.31 7.79
CA ILE A 935 28.23 -11.69 9.09
C ILE A 935 28.35 -13.21 9.30
N GLN A 936 28.05 -14.03 8.29
CA GLN A 936 28.20 -15.50 8.37
C GLN A 936 29.66 -15.92 8.58
N GLU A 937 30.61 -15.31 7.86
CA GLU A 937 32.06 -15.53 8.07
C GLU A 937 32.47 -15.20 9.52
N ALA A 938 31.97 -14.11 10.09
CA ALA A 938 32.28 -13.69 11.45
C ALA A 938 31.67 -14.62 12.53
N TYR A 939 30.46 -15.15 12.33
CA TYR A 939 29.90 -16.20 13.19
C TYR A 939 30.71 -17.51 13.09
N GLN A 940 31.06 -17.95 11.87
CA GLN A 940 31.84 -19.17 11.64
C GLN A 940 33.23 -19.11 12.29
N ALA A 941 33.84 -17.92 12.33
CA ALA A 941 35.12 -17.67 12.99
C ALA A 941 35.02 -17.45 14.52
N GLY A 942 33.82 -17.45 15.11
CA GLY A 942 33.61 -17.19 16.55
C GLY A 942 33.91 -15.74 16.97
N LEU A 943 33.91 -14.80 16.02
CA LEU A 943 34.19 -13.38 16.25
C LEU A 943 32.96 -12.65 16.82
N ILE A 944 31.76 -13.10 16.43
CA ILE A 944 30.45 -12.66 16.96
C ILE A 944 29.60 -13.87 17.37
N GLY A 945 28.46 -13.59 17.99
CA GLY A 945 27.55 -14.58 18.57
C GLY A 945 27.90 -14.89 20.02
N LYS A 946 27.64 -16.13 20.44
CA LYS A 946 27.95 -16.61 21.79
C LYS A 946 29.46 -16.60 22.04
N ASN A 947 29.89 -16.00 23.14
CA ASN A 947 31.28 -15.85 23.54
C ASN A 947 32.14 -15.17 22.45
N ALA A 948 31.66 -14.06 21.91
CA ALA A 948 32.28 -13.27 20.83
C ALA A 948 33.78 -13.01 21.10
N CYS A 949 34.65 -13.32 20.14
CA CYS A 949 36.11 -13.27 20.26
C CYS A 949 36.70 -14.07 21.46
N GLY A 950 35.96 -15.01 22.03
CA GLY A 950 36.35 -15.77 23.23
C GLY A 950 36.52 -14.90 24.48
N THR A 951 35.65 -13.90 24.68
CA THR A 951 35.76 -12.86 25.73
C THR A 951 34.88 -13.07 26.95
N GLY A 952 33.91 -14.00 26.89
CA GLY A 952 32.82 -14.12 27.85
C GLY A 952 31.63 -13.18 27.59
N TYR A 953 31.64 -12.44 26.48
CA TYR A 953 30.55 -11.55 26.05
C TYR A 953 29.74 -12.20 24.92
N ASP A 954 28.44 -12.36 25.11
CA ASP A 954 27.51 -12.84 24.06
C ASP A 954 26.99 -11.63 23.26
N PHE A 955 27.12 -11.66 21.93
CA PHE A 955 26.74 -10.55 21.06
C PHE A 955 26.35 -10.96 19.64
N ASP A 956 25.06 -10.96 19.34
CA ASP A 956 24.54 -11.27 18.01
C ASP A 956 24.50 -10.05 17.08
N VAL A 957 24.63 -10.29 15.77
CA VAL A 957 24.40 -9.31 14.71
C VAL A 957 23.31 -9.81 13.78
N TYR A 958 22.27 -8.99 13.59
CA TYR A 958 21.14 -9.23 12.71
C TYR A 958 21.10 -8.19 11.59
N LEU A 959 20.80 -8.63 10.36
CA LEU A 959 20.57 -7.76 9.21
C LEU A 959 19.07 -7.68 8.92
N HIS A 960 18.53 -6.46 8.79
CA HIS A 960 17.14 -6.20 8.47
C HIS A 960 17.07 -5.23 7.28
N ARG A 961 16.19 -5.48 6.31
CA ARG A 961 16.06 -4.65 5.11
C ARG A 961 14.82 -3.76 5.18
N GLY A 962 15.00 -2.47 4.91
CA GLY A 962 13.91 -1.54 4.67
C GLY A 962 13.20 -1.77 3.32
N ALA A 963 12.28 -0.86 2.98
CA ALA A 963 11.42 -0.98 1.79
C ALA A 963 11.41 0.30 0.90
N GLY A 964 12.49 1.09 0.92
CA GLY A 964 12.64 2.27 0.06
C GLY A 964 11.85 3.50 0.55
N ALA A 965 12.18 3.99 1.74
CA ALA A 965 11.59 5.22 2.30
C ALA A 965 12.61 5.97 3.15
N TYR A 966 13.09 7.13 2.69
CA TYR A 966 14.14 7.94 3.35
C TYR A 966 13.76 8.37 4.77
N VAL A 967 12.48 8.51 5.08
CA VAL A 967 12.01 8.77 6.45
C VAL A 967 12.35 7.64 7.42
N CYS A 968 12.55 6.40 6.96
CA CYS A 968 13.09 5.30 7.78
C CYS A 968 14.59 5.46 8.09
N GLY A 969 15.27 6.42 7.47
CA GLY A 969 16.60 6.89 7.89
C GLY A 969 16.59 7.78 9.13
N GLU A 970 15.43 8.20 9.66
CA GLU A 970 15.34 8.91 10.95
C GLU A 970 15.37 7.92 12.13
N GLU A 971 16.13 8.25 13.18
CA GLU A 971 16.38 7.41 14.36
C GLU A 971 15.14 6.71 14.96
N THR A 972 14.02 7.40 15.18
CA THR A 972 12.82 6.78 15.76
C THR A 972 11.90 6.14 14.74
N SER A 973 11.87 6.67 13.51
CA SER A 973 11.17 6.05 12.38
C SER A 973 11.77 4.69 12.01
N LEU A 974 13.10 4.59 12.03
CA LEU A 974 13.87 3.36 11.83
C LEU A 974 13.50 2.31 12.88
N ILE A 975 13.37 2.72 14.15
CA ILE A 975 12.91 1.86 15.24
C ILE A 975 11.48 1.36 15.00
N GLU A 976 10.54 2.21 14.64
CA GLU A 976 9.16 1.78 14.33
C GLU A 976 9.12 0.84 13.11
N SER A 977 9.96 1.07 12.09
CA SER A 977 10.08 0.17 10.93
C SER A 977 10.69 -1.20 11.31
N LEU A 978 11.68 -1.24 12.20
CA LEU A 978 12.23 -2.50 12.75
C LEU A 978 11.20 -3.27 13.60
N GLU A 979 10.27 -2.57 14.25
CA GLU A 979 9.14 -3.16 14.98
C GLU A 979 8.00 -3.65 14.07
N GLY A 980 8.17 -3.62 12.74
CA GLY A 980 7.17 -4.08 11.77
C GLY A 980 6.00 -3.12 11.57
N LYS A 981 6.13 -1.86 12.02
CA LYS A 981 5.13 -0.80 11.83
C LYS A 981 5.50 0.09 10.64
N ALA A 982 4.63 1.04 10.31
CA ALA A 982 4.99 2.09 9.35
C ALA A 982 6.10 2.99 9.92
N GLY A 983 7.07 3.38 9.08
CA GLY A 983 8.13 4.34 9.41
C GLY A 983 7.61 5.74 9.69
N LYS A 984 7.09 5.95 10.90
CA LYS A 984 6.54 7.21 11.41
C LYS A 984 7.26 7.56 12.71
N PRO A 985 8.08 8.63 12.75
CA PRO A 985 8.85 9.03 13.93
C PRO A 985 8.08 9.04 15.26
N ARG A 986 8.76 8.69 16.36
CA ARG A 986 8.24 8.88 17.72
C ARG A 986 8.50 10.32 18.16
N LEU A 987 7.58 10.88 18.94
CA LEU A 987 7.86 12.13 19.65
C LEU A 987 8.96 11.88 20.70
N LYS A 988 9.89 12.82 20.83
CA LYS A 988 10.97 12.80 21.82
C LYS A 988 10.66 13.91 22.86
N PRO A 989 10.54 13.61 24.16
CA PRO A 989 10.68 12.31 24.83
C PRO A 989 9.49 11.35 24.60
N PRO A 990 9.67 10.03 24.82
CA PRO A 990 10.87 9.37 25.34
C PRO A 990 12.01 9.28 24.31
N PHE A 991 13.24 9.23 24.80
CA PHE A 991 14.42 9.02 23.95
C PHE A 991 14.72 7.51 23.78
N PRO A 992 15.26 7.07 22.62
CA PRO A 992 15.58 5.66 22.38
C PRO A 992 16.45 5.00 23.45
N ALA A 993 17.38 5.75 24.07
CA ALA A 993 18.26 5.25 25.13
C ALA A 993 17.51 4.86 26.43
N ALA A 994 16.22 5.19 26.56
CA ALA A 994 15.34 4.73 27.65
C ALA A 994 14.25 3.77 27.14
N VAL A 995 13.62 4.09 26.01
CA VAL A 995 12.54 3.31 25.36
C VAL A 995 12.71 3.36 23.84
N GLY A 996 13.51 2.42 23.32
CA GLY A 996 13.83 2.27 21.90
C GLY A 996 13.15 1.05 21.28
N LEU A 997 13.93 0.24 20.57
CA LEU A 997 13.51 -0.97 19.86
C LEU A 997 12.90 -1.99 20.83
N PHE A 998 11.69 -2.47 20.52
CA PHE A 998 10.88 -3.36 21.36
C PHE A 998 10.69 -2.82 22.79
N GLY A 999 10.61 -1.49 22.95
CA GLY A 999 10.52 -0.81 24.25
C GLY A 999 11.79 -0.89 25.11
N CYS A 1000 12.88 -1.45 24.57
CA CYS A 1000 14.14 -1.67 25.28
C CYS A 1000 15.15 -0.53 25.03
N PRO A 1001 16.09 -0.25 25.95
CA PRO A 1001 17.09 0.79 25.75
C PRO A 1001 17.90 0.53 24.47
N SER A 1002 17.93 1.52 23.57
CA SER A 1002 18.53 1.38 22.24
C SER A 1002 19.26 2.66 21.80
N THR A 1003 20.33 2.52 21.01
CA THR A 1003 20.98 3.66 20.36
C THR A 1003 21.12 3.43 18.86
N VAL A 1004 20.57 4.37 18.07
CA VAL A 1004 20.74 4.40 16.62
C VAL A 1004 22.00 5.18 16.26
N THR A 1005 22.84 4.65 15.37
CA THR A 1005 24.07 5.30 14.90
C THR A 1005 24.40 4.87 13.47
N ASN A 1006 25.01 5.75 12.69
CA ASN A 1006 25.23 5.58 11.24
C ASN A 1006 26.46 4.67 10.95
N VAL A 1007 26.41 3.89 9.86
CA VAL A 1007 27.45 2.93 9.43
C VAL A 1007 28.88 3.47 9.58
N GLU A 1008 29.21 4.61 8.96
CA GLU A 1008 30.53 5.24 9.07
C GLU A 1008 30.94 5.53 10.53
N THR A 1009 29.99 5.91 11.38
CA THR A 1009 30.26 6.21 12.81
C THR A 1009 30.57 4.96 13.61
N VAL A 1010 30.06 3.81 13.21
CA VAL A 1010 30.30 2.50 13.86
C VAL A 1010 31.62 1.91 13.37
N ALA A 1011 31.85 1.91 12.05
CA ALA A 1011 33.01 1.29 11.43
C ALA A 1011 34.36 1.97 11.77
N VAL A 1012 34.39 3.27 12.12
CA VAL A 1012 35.64 3.93 12.55
C VAL A 1012 36.08 3.54 13.97
N VAL A 1013 35.17 3.13 14.85
CA VAL A 1013 35.44 2.96 16.28
C VAL A 1013 36.54 1.91 16.58
N PRO A 1014 36.56 0.70 15.98
CA PRO A 1014 37.65 -0.26 16.18
C PRO A 1014 39.03 0.31 15.85
N THR A 1015 39.14 1.07 14.76
CA THR A 1015 40.39 1.71 14.34
C THR A 1015 40.82 2.84 15.28
N ILE A 1016 39.87 3.64 15.79
CA ILE A 1016 40.13 4.67 16.79
C ILE A 1016 40.69 4.05 18.08
N VAL A 1017 40.08 2.98 18.61
CA VAL A 1017 40.56 2.34 19.86
C VAL A 1017 41.80 1.45 19.66
N ARG A 1018 42.13 1.07 18.41
CA ARG A 1018 43.41 0.43 18.04
C ARG A 1018 44.56 1.44 17.96
N ARG A 1019 44.38 2.54 17.22
CA ARG A 1019 45.43 3.54 16.94
C ARG A 1019 45.59 4.57 18.07
N GLY A 1020 44.58 4.71 18.91
CA GLY A 1020 44.52 5.66 20.03
C GLY A 1020 43.67 6.90 19.71
N PRO A 1021 42.94 7.44 20.69
CA PRO A 1021 42.02 8.56 20.46
C PRO A 1021 42.75 9.85 20.09
N SER A 1022 43.98 10.06 20.57
CA SER A 1022 44.81 11.22 20.26
C SER A 1022 45.28 11.27 18.80
N TRP A 1023 45.40 10.12 18.12
CA TRP A 1023 45.68 10.06 16.68
C TRP A 1023 44.47 10.60 15.89
N PHE A 1024 43.27 10.09 16.17
CA PHE A 1024 42.04 10.56 15.50
C PHE A 1024 41.72 12.02 15.86
N ALA A 1025 41.95 12.43 17.11
CA ALA A 1025 41.80 13.81 17.57
C ALA A 1025 42.87 14.78 17.01
N GLY A 1026 43.94 14.25 16.39
CA GLY A 1026 44.97 15.03 15.71
C GLY A 1026 44.56 15.55 14.33
N PHE A 1027 43.46 15.07 13.77
CA PHE A 1027 42.88 15.50 12.49
C PHE A 1027 41.69 16.44 12.70
N GLY A 1028 41.49 17.38 11.78
CA GLY A 1028 40.44 18.39 11.82
C GLY A 1028 40.69 19.53 12.81
N ARG A 1029 39.78 20.51 12.81
CA ARG A 1029 39.76 21.57 13.84
C ARG A 1029 39.24 21.03 15.18
N GLU A 1030 39.46 21.81 16.25
CA GLU A 1030 38.84 21.53 17.55
C GLU A 1030 37.32 21.36 17.41
N ARG A 1031 36.76 20.42 18.20
CA ARG A 1031 35.35 19.97 18.14
C ARG A 1031 34.91 19.37 16.79
N ASN A 1032 35.80 19.22 15.83
CA ASN A 1032 35.50 18.79 14.46
C ASN A 1032 36.43 17.65 14.03
N GLN A 1033 36.81 16.80 14.98
CA GLN A 1033 37.95 15.91 14.81
C GLN A 1033 37.72 14.69 13.87
N GLY A 1034 38.83 14.19 13.33
CA GLY A 1034 38.94 12.92 12.62
C GLY A 1034 38.92 13.00 11.10
N THR A 1035 38.68 11.86 10.47
CA THR A 1035 38.46 11.72 9.02
C THR A 1035 36.96 11.67 8.68
N LYS A 1036 36.61 11.87 7.41
CA LYS A 1036 35.24 11.82 6.90
C LYS A 1036 35.20 11.25 5.49
N LEU A 1037 34.23 10.39 5.19
CA LEU A 1037 33.89 10.02 3.82
C LEU A 1037 33.07 11.14 3.15
N PHE A 1038 33.63 11.74 2.10
CA PHE A 1038 32.99 12.74 1.25
C PHE A 1038 32.42 12.07 -0.01
N CYS A 1039 31.18 12.37 -0.39
CA CYS A 1039 30.57 11.90 -1.64
C CYS A 1039 30.42 13.09 -2.59
N ILE A 1040 31.35 13.28 -3.53
CA ILE A 1040 31.31 14.42 -4.46
C ILE A 1040 30.58 14.02 -5.74
N SER A 1041 29.52 14.76 -6.06
CA SER A 1041 28.55 14.46 -7.11
C SER A 1041 28.11 15.72 -7.86
N GLY A 1042 27.34 15.56 -8.94
CA GLY A 1042 26.92 16.67 -9.78
C GLY A 1042 27.99 17.07 -10.81
N HIS A 1043 28.13 18.38 -11.06
CA HIS A 1043 28.92 18.92 -12.18
C HIS A 1043 30.42 19.10 -11.85
N VAL A 1044 31.06 18.01 -11.43
CA VAL A 1044 32.53 17.87 -11.37
C VAL A 1044 33.05 17.00 -12.51
N ASN A 1045 34.34 17.04 -12.82
CA ASN A 1045 34.92 16.26 -13.91
C ASN A 1045 34.96 14.75 -13.59
N ASN A 1046 35.25 14.36 -12.34
CA ASN A 1046 35.27 12.97 -11.89
C ASN A 1046 34.49 12.82 -10.56
N PRO A 1047 33.17 12.55 -10.60
CA PRO A 1047 32.39 12.27 -9.39
C PRO A 1047 32.92 11.04 -8.65
N CYS A 1048 33.15 11.16 -7.34
CA CYS A 1048 33.77 10.09 -6.54
C CYS A 1048 33.32 10.12 -5.07
N THR A 1049 33.53 9.01 -4.37
CA THR A 1049 33.54 8.98 -2.90
C THR A 1049 34.98 8.81 -2.43
N VAL A 1050 35.39 9.57 -1.41
CA VAL A 1050 36.77 9.55 -0.89
C VAL A 1050 36.77 9.85 0.61
N GLU A 1051 37.60 9.14 1.39
CA GLU A 1051 37.90 9.54 2.78
C GLU A 1051 38.86 10.73 2.76
N GLU A 1052 38.73 11.72 3.65
CA GLU A 1052 39.71 12.80 3.75
C GLU A 1052 39.70 13.40 5.16
N GLU A 1053 40.63 14.32 5.47
CA GLU A 1053 40.64 15.02 6.76
C GLU A 1053 39.36 15.87 6.93
N MET A 1054 38.77 15.86 8.13
CA MET A 1054 37.81 16.91 8.50
C MET A 1054 38.47 18.30 8.37
N SER A 1055 37.65 19.33 8.13
CA SER A 1055 38.10 20.72 7.97
C SER A 1055 38.97 21.01 6.74
N ILE A 1056 39.14 20.07 5.80
CA ILE A 1056 39.71 20.36 4.46
C ILE A 1056 38.92 21.49 3.77
N PRO A 1057 39.55 22.43 3.03
CA PRO A 1057 38.83 23.39 2.22
C PRO A 1057 37.98 22.71 1.13
N LEU A 1058 36.72 23.14 0.96
CA LEU A 1058 35.77 22.62 -0.04
C LEU A 1058 36.35 22.67 -1.46
N ARG A 1059 37.04 23.77 -1.79
CA ARG A 1059 37.75 23.90 -3.05
C ARG A 1059 38.88 22.89 -3.20
N GLU A 1060 39.70 22.72 -2.17
CA GLU A 1060 40.84 21.79 -2.20
C GLU A 1060 40.35 20.33 -2.39
N LEU A 1061 39.25 19.96 -1.74
CA LEU A 1061 38.57 18.67 -1.89
C LEU A 1061 38.11 18.43 -3.36
N ILE A 1062 37.43 19.40 -3.97
CA ILE A 1062 36.91 19.29 -5.34
C ILE A 1062 38.05 19.31 -6.38
N ASP A 1063 38.97 20.27 -6.27
CA ASP A 1063 40.08 20.43 -7.22
C ASP A 1063 41.05 19.24 -7.17
N ARG A 1064 41.38 18.71 -5.97
CA ARG A 1064 42.29 17.54 -5.82
C ARG A 1064 41.65 16.21 -6.21
N HIS A 1065 40.49 15.86 -5.65
CA HIS A 1065 39.97 14.48 -5.74
C HIS A 1065 39.03 14.25 -6.91
N CYS A 1066 38.40 15.30 -7.45
CA CYS A 1066 37.45 15.20 -8.57
C CYS A 1066 38.03 15.77 -9.88
N GLY A 1067 39.24 16.32 -9.86
CA GLY A 1067 39.80 17.07 -10.98
C GLY A 1067 39.07 18.38 -11.25
N GLY A 1068 38.45 18.99 -10.24
CA GLY A 1068 37.76 20.27 -10.32
C GLY A 1068 36.31 20.23 -10.83
N VAL A 1069 35.69 21.41 -10.82
CA VAL A 1069 34.35 21.68 -11.38
C VAL A 1069 34.39 21.56 -12.91
N ARG A 1070 33.28 21.10 -13.52
CA ARG A 1070 33.14 21.03 -14.97
C ARG A 1070 33.27 22.43 -15.60
N GLY A 1071 34.25 22.62 -16.48
CA GLY A 1071 34.57 23.93 -17.05
C GLY A 1071 35.44 24.83 -16.14
N GLY A 1072 35.99 24.31 -15.04
CA GLY A 1072 36.84 25.03 -14.09
C GLY A 1072 36.08 25.71 -12.96
N TRP A 1073 36.80 26.12 -11.92
CA TRP A 1073 36.23 26.66 -10.68
C TRP A 1073 35.38 27.94 -10.89
N ASP A 1074 35.73 28.77 -11.88
CA ASP A 1074 34.92 29.96 -12.22
C ASP A 1074 33.62 29.63 -12.98
N ASN A 1075 33.42 28.39 -13.41
CA ASN A 1075 32.12 27.90 -13.89
C ASN A 1075 31.21 27.42 -12.74
N LEU A 1076 31.69 27.40 -11.49
CA LEU A 1076 30.85 27.08 -10.33
C LEU A 1076 29.74 28.12 -10.14
N LEU A 1077 28.51 27.64 -9.97
CA LEU A 1077 27.37 28.44 -9.52
C LEU A 1077 27.20 28.27 -8.01
N ALA A 1078 27.09 27.02 -7.56
CA ALA A 1078 26.73 26.68 -6.19
C ALA A 1078 27.13 25.25 -5.79
N VAL A 1079 27.14 24.99 -4.48
CA VAL A 1079 27.34 23.66 -3.89
C VAL A 1079 26.31 23.43 -2.78
N ILE A 1080 25.73 22.24 -2.71
CA ILE A 1080 25.07 21.75 -1.49
C ILE A 1080 26.11 20.88 -0.76
N PRO A 1081 26.61 21.28 0.42
CA PRO A 1081 27.84 20.71 0.97
C PRO A 1081 27.65 19.40 1.75
N GLY A 1082 26.44 19.11 2.23
CA GLY A 1082 26.23 18.08 3.24
C GLY A 1082 25.09 17.09 2.98
N GLY A 1083 24.78 16.82 1.71
CA GLY A 1083 23.57 16.10 1.31
C GLY A 1083 22.41 17.06 1.11
N SER A 1084 21.38 16.56 0.41
CA SER A 1084 20.28 17.39 -0.08
C SER A 1084 19.46 18.09 0.98
N SER A 1085 19.59 17.70 2.25
CA SER A 1085 18.97 18.35 3.42
C SER A 1085 19.63 19.67 3.83
N THR A 1086 20.80 20.01 3.29
CA THR A 1086 21.58 21.18 3.72
C THR A 1086 21.33 22.42 2.85
N PRO A 1087 21.37 23.65 3.42
CA PRO A 1087 21.25 24.87 2.63
C PRO A 1087 22.36 25.00 1.58
N ILE A 1088 21.96 25.29 0.34
CA ILE A 1088 22.87 25.59 -0.76
C ILE A 1088 23.78 26.79 -0.44
N LEU A 1089 25.06 26.70 -0.85
CA LEU A 1089 26.06 27.77 -0.76
C LEU A 1089 26.42 28.27 -2.17
N PRO A 1090 26.52 29.60 -2.40
CA PRO A 1090 26.97 30.16 -3.68
C PRO A 1090 28.51 30.11 -3.78
N LYS A 1091 29.06 30.20 -5.00
CA LYS A 1091 30.52 30.20 -5.24
C LYS A 1091 31.31 31.08 -4.25
N ALA A 1092 30.87 32.32 -4.02
CA ALA A 1092 31.57 33.30 -3.18
C ALA A 1092 31.71 32.92 -1.69
N VAL A 1093 30.90 31.97 -1.20
CA VAL A 1093 31.10 31.36 0.13
C VAL A 1093 31.96 30.09 0.00
N CYS A 1094 31.77 29.32 -1.07
CA CYS A 1094 32.53 28.10 -1.35
C CYS A 1094 34.04 28.33 -1.57
N ASP A 1095 34.44 29.54 -1.97
CA ASP A 1095 35.84 29.91 -2.24
C ASP A 1095 36.75 29.72 -1.00
N ASP A 1096 36.27 30.04 0.21
CA ASP A 1096 37.02 29.93 1.49
C ASP A 1096 36.43 28.90 2.48
N GLN A 1097 35.40 28.14 2.08
CA GLN A 1097 34.65 27.26 2.98
C GLN A 1097 35.48 26.04 3.45
N LEU A 1098 35.54 25.80 4.76
CA LEU A 1098 36.05 24.55 5.33
C LEU A 1098 34.95 23.50 5.48
N MET A 1099 35.29 22.23 5.21
CA MET A 1099 34.39 21.09 5.30
C MET A 1099 34.38 20.48 6.71
N ASP A 1100 33.77 21.20 7.65
CA ASP A 1100 33.41 20.66 8.96
C ASP A 1100 32.05 21.18 9.47
N PHE A 1101 31.54 20.58 10.55
CA PHE A 1101 30.20 20.85 11.07
C PHE A 1101 30.02 22.30 11.49
N ASP A 1102 31.03 22.88 12.15
CA ASP A 1102 30.89 24.19 12.78
C ASP A 1102 31.15 25.31 11.75
N ALA A 1103 32.14 25.16 10.85
CA ALA A 1103 32.37 26.12 9.76
C ALA A 1103 31.21 26.19 8.75
N LEU A 1104 30.57 25.05 8.44
CA LEU A 1104 29.39 25.07 7.55
C LEU A 1104 28.16 25.65 8.25
N LYS A 1105 28.03 25.46 9.57
CA LYS A 1105 26.98 26.09 10.38
C LYS A 1105 27.14 27.61 10.46
N ASP A 1106 28.37 28.09 10.63
CA ASP A 1106 28.66 29.54 10.69
C ASP A 1106 28.32 30.23 9.34
N SER A 1107 28.56 29.54 8.21
CA SER A 1107 28.08 29.91 6.87
C SER A 1107 26.57 29.67 6.63
N GLN A 1108 25.80 29.42 7.68
CA GLN A 1108 24.36 29.15 7.66
C GLN A 1108 23.92 27.96 6.77
N SER A 1109 24.77 26.93 6.69
CA SER A 1109 24.49 25.63 6.10
C SER A 1109 24.80 24.52 7.13
N GLY A 1110 25.23 23.33 6.69
CA GLY A 1110 25.67 22.25 7.58
C GLY A 1110 26.47 21.18 6.84
N LEU A 1111 27.25 20.39 7.58
CA LEU A 1111 28.03 19.27 7.00
C LEU A 1111 27.16 18.05 6.66
N GLY A 1112 26.03 17.85 7.35
CA GLY A 1112 25.12 16.73 7.11
C GLY A 1112 25.83 15.37 6.97
N THR A 1113 25.63 14.69 5.83
CA THR A 1113 26.31 13.41 5.50
C THR A 1113 27.70 13.58 4.88
N ALA A 1114 28.11 14.82 4.58
CA ALA A 1114 29.23 15.23 3.72
C ALA A 1114 29.10 14.78 2.25
N ALA A 1115 27.87 14.70 1.74
CA ALA A 1115 27.59 14.57 0.32
C ALA A 1115 27.63 15.96 -0.38
N VAL A 1116 28.67 16.19 -1.17
CA VAL A 1116 28.95 17.44 -1.86
C VAL A 1116 28.29 17.40 -3.25
N ILE A 1117 27.15 18.06 -3.42
CA ILE A 1117 26.45 18.17 -4.71
C ILE A 1117 26.84 19.49 -5.39
N VAL A 1118 27.68 19.39 -6.42
CA VAL A 1118 28.25 20.53 -7.16
C VAL A 1118 27.36 20.91 -8.34
N MET A 1119 27.09 22.21 -8.51
CA MET A 1119 26.29 22.76 -9.59
C MET A 1119 27.05 23.88 -10.32
N ASP A 1120 27.33 23.66 -11.60
CA ASP A 1120 27.93 24.67 -12.47
C ASP A 1120 26.88 25.65 -13.04
N LYS A 1121 27.33 26.71 -13.72
CA LYS A 1121 26.46 27.76 -14.29
C LYS A 1121 25.55 27.31 -15.44
N SER A 1122 25.63 26.07 -15.91
CA SER A 1122 24.63 25.49 -16.81
C SER A 1122 23.41 24.93 -16.06
N THR A 1123 23.47 24.87 -14.73
CA THR A 1123 22.39 24.40 -13.88
C THR A 1123 21.38 25.51 -13.66
N ASP A 1124 20.14 25.28 -14.06
CA ASP A 1124 18.99 25.96 -13.48
C ASP A 1124 18.90 25.51 -12.00
N VAL A 1125 19.42 26.33 -11.08
CA VAL A 1125 19.63 25.96 -9.66
C VAL A 1125 18.32 25.89 -8.89
N VAL A 1126 17.34 26.69 -9.32
CA VAL A 1126 15.93 26.48 -8.99
C VAL A 1126 15.57 25.05 -9.44
N ARG A 1127 15.65 24.69 -10.72
CA ARG A 1127 15.39 23.31 -11.23
C ARG A 1127 16.24 22.18 -10.61
N ALA A 1128 17.28 22.49 -9.86
CA ALA A 1128 17.94 21.54 -8.97
C ALA A 1128 17.18 21.36 -7.64
N ILE A 1129 17.03 22.40 -6.82
CA ILE A 1129 16.28 22.32 -5.54
C ILE A 1129 14.82 21.88 -5.81
N SER A 1130 14.28 22.17 -7.00
CA SER A 1130 13.02 21.65 -7.57
C SER A 1130 12.79 20.18 -7.32
N ARG A 1131 13.81 19.35 -7.59
CA ARG A 1131 13.69 17.90 -7.43
C ARG A 1131 13.88 17.46 -5.99
N LEU A 1132 14.54 18.27 -5.16
CA LEU A 1132 14.70 18.04 -3.72
C LEU A 1132 13.36 18.26 -3.00
N SER A 1133 12.64 19.34 -3.30
CA SER A 1133 11.33 19.58 -2.69
C SER A 1133 10.27 18.56 -3.13
N HIS A 1134 10.35 18.09 -4.38
CA HIS A 1134 9.58 16.92 -4.81
C HIS A 1134 10.03 15.62 -4.11
N PHE A 1135 11.34 15.42 -3.87
CA PHE A 1135 11.84 14.28 -3.11
C PHE A 1135 11.27 14.32 -1.68
N TYR A 1136 11.40 15.43 -0.96
CA TYR A 1136 10.89 15.54 0.41
C TYR A 1136 9.37 15.43 0.55
N ARG A 1137 8.59 15.84 -0.47
CA ARG A 1137 7.14 15.56 -0.50
C ARG A 1137 6.86 14.06 -0.66
N HIS A 1138 7.62 13.37 -1.52
CA HIS A 1138 7.47 11.93 -1.77
C HIS A 1138 7.89 11.09 -0.55
N GLU A 1139 9.01 11.45 0.08
CA GLU A 1139 9.59 10.74 1.22
C GLU A 1139 9.01 11.14 2.58
N SER A 1140 7.93 11.94 2.63
CA SER A 1140 7.30 12.31 3.90
C SER A 1140 6.31 11.25 4.37
N CYS A 1141 6.50 10.71 5.59
CA CYS A 1141 5.58 9.75 6.21
C CYS A 1141 4.15 10.28 6.51
N GLY A 1142 3.88 11.56 6.24
CA GLY A 1142 2.57 12.20 6.41
C GLY A 1142 2.07 12.35 7.85
N GLN A 1143 2.87 12.00 8.86
CA GLN A 1143 2.42 11.92 10.25
C GLN A 1143 2.02 13.29 10.84
N CYS A 1144 2.95 14.26 10.89
CA CYS A 1144 2.69 15.58 11.46
C CYS A 1144 2.22 16.58 10.39
N THR A 1145 1.14 17.32 10.68
CA THR A 1145 0.50 18.24 9.75
C THR A 1145 1.43 19.30 9.15
N PRO A 1146 2.35 19.96 9.91
CA PRO A 1146 3.30 20.91 9.31
C PRO A 1146 4.23 20.25 8.28
N CYS A 1147 4.62 18.99 8.46
CA CYS A 1147 5.42 18.27 7.46
C CYS A 1147 4.58 17.80 6.28
N ARG A 1148 3.40 17.21 6.53
CA ARG A 1148 2.53 16.63 5.49
C ARG A 1148 2.00 17.72 4.55
N GLU A 1149 1.34 18.74 5.11
CA GLU A 1149 0.77 19.82 4.32
C GLU A 1149 1.85 20.82 3.88
N GLY A 1150 2.86 21.07 4.71
CA GLY A 1150 3.95 21.98 4.36
C GLY A 1150 4.82 21.46 3.21
N SER A 1151 5.15 20.16 3.15
CA SER A 1151 5.94 19.61 2.03
C SER A 1151 5.11 19.57 0.74
N LYS A 1152 3.79 19.36 0.83
CA LYS A 1152 2.84 19.48 -0.28
C LYS A 1152 2.70 20.92 -0.77
N TRP A 1153 2.41 21.85 0.14
CA TRP A 1153 2.10 23.24 -0.20
C TRP A 1153 3.35 24.04 -0.59
N THR A 1154 4.49 23.75 0.04
CA THR A 1154 5.78 24.10 -0.58
C THR A 1154 5.77 23.48 -1.97
N GLN A 1155 5.86 22.17 -2.21
CA GLN A 1155 6.05 21.58 -3.55
C GLN A 1155 5.02 22.00 -4.62
N GLN A 1156 3.85 22.54 -4.25
CA GLN A 1156 2.92 23.21 -5.17
C GLN A 1156 3.30 24.65 -5.55
N ILE A 1157 3.61 25.54 -4.59
CA ILE A 1157 4.17 26.86 -4.93
C ILE A 1157 5.55 26.65 -5.57
N MET A 1158 6.32 25.79 -4.92
CA MET A 1158 7.12 24.70 -5.46
C MET A 1158 7.17 24.69 -7.00
N SER A 1159 6.17 24.04 -7.59
CA SER A 1159 5.98 23.82 -9.03
C SER A 1159 5.82 25.05 -9.94
N ARG A 1160 5.90 26.28 -9.39
CA ARG A 1160 5.56 27.52 -10.11
C ARG A 1160 6.71 28.51 -10.36
N MET A 1161 7.66 28.81 -9.47
CA MET A 1161 8.73 29.79 -9.84
C MET A 1161 9.80 29.22 -10.79
N GLU A 1162 9.96 27.89 -10.95
CA GLU A 1162 10.71 27.35 -12.11
C GLU A 1162 10.04 27.73 -13.45
N LYS A 1163 8.72 27.95 -13.43
CA LYS A 1163 7.95 28.44 -14.58
C LYS A 1163 7.73 29.95 -14.55
N GLY A 1164 8.21 30.66 -13.51
CA GLY A 1164 7.86 32.07 -13.24
C GLY A 1164 6.39 32.33 -12.88
N GLN A 1165 5.57 31.29 -12.67
CA GLN A 1165 4.11 31.33 -12.49
C GLN A 1165 3.66 31.75 -11.07
N ALA A 1166 4.30 32.77 -10.52
CA ALA A 1166 4.08 33.27 -9.16
C ALA A 1166 4.38 34.78 -9.09
N ARG A 1167 4.10 35.40 -7.94
CA ARG A 1167 4.35 36.83 -7.69
C ARG A 1167 5.53 37.00 -6.76
N GLU A 1168 6.19 38.16 -6.78
CA GLU A 1168 7.29 38.47 -5.85
C GLU A 1168 6.88 38.29 -4.38
N ARG A 1169 5.65 38.68 -3.98
CA ARG A 1169 5.16 38.42 -2.62
C ARG A 1169 5.12 36.94 -2.24
N GLU A 1170 5.07 36.02 -3.21
CA GLU A 1170 5.04 34.58 -2.95
C GLU A 1170 6.44 34.03 -2.64
N ILE A 1171 7.51 34.75 -3.02
CA ILE A 1171 8.83 34.57 -2.41
C ILE A 1171 8.69 34.81 -0.89
N ASP A 1172 8.00 35.89 -0.53
CA ASP A 1172 7.80 36.31 0.88
C ASP A 1172 6.60 35.69 1.62
N MET A 1173 5.81 34.84 0.96
CA MET A 1173 4.80 34.00 1.61
C MET A 1173 5.38 32.64 2.01
N LEU A 1174 6.45 32.26 1.31
CA LEU A 1174 7.13 30.97 1.38
C LEU A 1174 8.37 31.05 2.27
N GLN A 1175 8.87 32.28 2.46
CA GLN A 1175 9.21 32.81 3.79
C GLN A 1175 8.37 32.16 4.88
N GLU A 1176 7.13 32.60 5.01
CA GLU A 1176 6.31 32.32 6.19
C GLU A 1176 6.14 30.80 6.37
N LEU A 1177 5.83 30.09 5.27
CA LEU A 1177 5.61 28.64 5.29
C LEU A 1177 6.84 27.83 5.75
N THR A 1178 8.05 28.09 5.26
CA THR A 1178 9.20 27.22 5.61
C THR A 1178 9.68 27.38 7.06
N LYS A 1179 9.44 28.54 7.70
CA LYS A 1179 9.69 28.73 9.13
C LYS A 1179 8.52 28.27 10.02
N GLN A 1180 7.31 28.14 9.47
CA GLN A 1180 6.19 27.45 10.13
C GLN A 1180 6.35 25.92 10.13
N VAL A 1181 7.19 25.37 9.25
CA VAL A 1181 7.59 23.95 9.27
C VAL A 1181 8.76 23.73 10.25
N GLU A 1182 9.82 24.52 10.12
CA GLU A 1182 11.02 24.46 10.97
C GLU A 1182 10.65 24.55 12.46
N GLY A 1183 11.21 23.65 13.29
CA GLY A 1183 10.90 23.58 14.73
C GLY A 1183 9.49 23.10 15.12
N HIS A 1184 8.57 22.92 14.18
CA HIS A 1184 7.16 22.55 14.45
C HIS A 1184 6.82 21.12 13.99
N THR A 1185 7.81 20.33 13.58
CA THR A 1185 7.65 18.93 13.13
C THR A 1185 8.18 17.92 14.13
N ILE A 1186 7.63 16.69 14.13
CA ILE A 1186 8.04 15.61 15.07
C ILE A 1186 9.51 15.20 14.86
N CYS A 1187 10.03 15.34 13.64
CA CYS A 1187 11.42 15.04 13.31
C CYS A 1187 12.03 16.06 12.35
N ALA A 1188 13.35 15.98 12.21
CA ALA A 1188 14.18 16.86 11.37
C ALA A 1188 13.91 16.73 9.85
N LEU A 1189 13.03 15.84 9.37
CA LEU A 1189 12.63 15.83 7.95
C LEU A 1189 11.96 17.15 7.53
N GLY A 1190 11.24 17.81 8.47
CA GLY A 1190 10.70 19.15 8.25
C GLY A 1190 11.78 20.20 8.00
N GLU A 1191 12.85 20.14 8.79
CA GLU A 1191 14.04 21.01 8.67
C GLU A 1191 14.80 20.68 7.37
N ALA A 1192 15.05 19.40 7.09
CA ALA A 1192 15.71 18.90 5.90
C ALA A 1192 15.01 19.32 4.60
N PHE A 1193 13.68 19.45 4.57
CA PHE A 1193 13.01 20.03 3.42
C PHE A 1193 12.93 21.55 3.47
N ALA A 1194 12.83 22.19 4.64
CA ALA A 1194 12.83 23.64 4.75
C ALA A 1194 14.19 24.29 4.40
N TRP A 1195 15.31 23.64 4.67
CA TRP A 1195 16.66 24.23 4.58
C TRP A 1195 17.23 24.45 3.17
N PRO A 1196 17.06 23.54 2.19
CA PRO A 1196 17.49 23.76 0.80
C PRO A 1196 16.69 24.89 0.16
N ILE A 1197 15.38 24.91 0.49
CA ILE A 1197 14.47 26.01 0.21
C ILE A 1197 14.97 27.31 0.85
N GLN A 1198 15.50 27.23 2.07
CA GLN A 1198 16.01 28.39 2.79
C GLN A 1198 17.28 29.00 2.17
N GLY A 1199 18.24 28.16 1.75
CA GLY A 1199 19.40 28.63 1.00
C GLY A 1199 19.02 29.28 -0.34
N LEU A 1200 17.96 28.82 -1.00
CA LEU A 1200 17.57 29.28 -2.33
C LEU A 1200 17.16 30.77 -2.38
N ILE A 1201 16.37 31.33 -1.44
CA ILE A 1201 16.21 32.81 -1.42
C ILE A 1201 17.53 33.45 -1.07
N ARG A 1202 18.13 33.03 0.05
CA ARG A 1202 19.21 33.77 0.69
C ARG A 1202 20.37 34.06 -0.25
N HIS A 1203 20.58 33.16 -1.23
CA HIS A 1203 21.63 33.28 -2.24
C HIS A 1203 21.12 33.49 -3.68
N PHE A 1204 19.89 33.07 -4.03
CA PHE A 1204 19.36 33.10 -5.41
C PHE A 1204 17.99 33.80 -5.56
N ARG A 1205 17.57 34.63 -4.58
CA ARG A 1205 16.40 35.51 -4.71
C ARG A 1205 16.37 36.33 -6.02
N PRO A 1206 17.47 36.95 -6.48
CA PRO A 1206 17.46 37.69 -7.74
C PRO A 1206 17.12 36.82 -8.96
N GLU A 1207 17.43 35.52 -8.93
CA GLU A 1207 17.10 34.58 -10.01
C GLU A 1207 15.60 34.21 -10.01
N LEU A 1208 15.02 34.04 -8.82
CA LEU A 1208 13.57 33.85 -8.65
C LEU A 1208 12.79 35.08 -9.13
N GLU A 1209 13.22 36.27 -8.71
CA GLU A 1209 12.63 37.55 -9.14
C GLU A 1209 12.81 37.80 -10.64
N ALA A 1210 13.97 37.46 -11.21
CA ALA A 1210 14.21 37.56 -12.65
C ALA A 1210 13.28 36.63 -13.44
N ARG A 1211 13.07 35.38 -13.00
CA ARG A 1211 12.16 34.45 -13.68
C ARG A 1211 10.69 34.84 -13.57
N ILE A 1212 10.24 35.42 -12.45
CA ILE A 1212 8.91 36.07 -12.39
C ILE A 1212 8.83 37.17 -13.44
N LYS A 1213 9.76 38.13 -13.42
CA LYS A 1213 9.76 39.28 -14.34
C LYS A 1213 9.81 38.84 -15.81
N GLN A 1214 10.57 37.80 -16.14
CA GLN A 1214 10.58 37.21 -17.49
C GLN A 1214 9.20 36.64 -17.87
N TYR A 1215 8.57 35.85 -16.99
CA TYR A 1215 7.25 35.31 -17.26
C TYR A 1215 6.19 36.40 -17.45
N GLU A 1216 6.24 37.48 -16.65
CA GLU A 1216 5.34 38.64 -16.82
C GLU A 1216 5.57 39.40 -18.13
N GLN A 1217 6.81 39.48 -18.62
CA GLN A 1217 7.15 40.05 -19.93
C GLN A 1217 6.65 39.18 -21.08
N GLU A 1218 6.86 37.87 -21.01
CA GLU A 1218 6.46 36.91 -22.05
C GLU A 1218 4.93 36.75 -22.16
N ASN A 1219 4.20 36.87 -21.04
CA ASN A 1219 2.74 36.69 -20.99
C ASN A 1219 1.95 38.00 -20.90
N GLY A 1220 2.63 39.15 -20.79
CA GLY A 1220 2.05 40.50 -20.79
C GLY A 1220 1.14 40.83 -19.58
N LYS A 1221 1.06 39.97 -18.56
CA LYS A 1221 0.23 40.13 -17.36
C LYS A 1221 0.86 39.40 -16.16
N GLN A 1222 0.66 39.92 -14.96
CA GLN A 1222 1.01 39.21 -13.73
C GLN A 1222 0.14 37.95 -13.57
N PRO A 1223 0.71 36.79 -13.15
CA PRO A 1223 -0.08 35.60 -12.85
C PRO A 1223 -1.05 35.84 -11.69
N PHE A 1224 -2.16 35.10 -11.63
CA PHE A 1224 -3.06 35.11 -10.47
C PHE A 1224 -2.39 34.42 -9.27
N ALA A 1225 -2.81 34.73 -8.04
CA ALA A 1225 -2.18 34.16 -6.86
C ALA A 1225 -2.47 32.65 -6.80
N GLY A 1226 -1.43 31.84 -6.56
CA GLY A 1226 -1.54 30.38 -6.72
C GLY A 1226 -1.32 29.87 -8.16
N GLY A 1227 -1.11 30.76 -9.13
CA GLY A 1227 -0.72 30.39 -10.51
C GLY A 1227 -1.87 30.17 -11.50
N TRP A 1228 -3.09 30.63 -11.21
CA TRP A 1228 -4.23 30.50 -12.13
C TRP A 1228 -4.03 31.32 -13.42
N ALA A 1229 -4.64 30.84 -14.51
CA ALA A 1229 -4.61 31.53 -15.80
C ALA A 1229 -5.73 32.58 -15.90
N PRO A 1230 -5.59 33.61 -16.75
CA PRO A 1230 -6.68 34.53 -17.04
C PRO A 1230 -7.88 33.78 -17.62
N GLY A 1231 -9.02 33.84 -16.93
CA GLY A 1231 -10.25 33.15 -17.33
C GLY A 1231 -10.55 31.83 -16.61
N THR A 1232 -9.67 31.33 -15.72
CA THR A 1232 -9.87 30.03 -15.04
C THR A 1232 -11.19 29.94 -14.23
N ARG A 1233 -11.74 31.06 -13.74
CA ARG A 1233 -13.08 31.12 -13.12
C ARG A 1233 -14.21 30.74 -14.09
N ASN A 1234 -14.06 31.06 -15.38
CA ASN A 1234 -15.02 30.76 -16.44
C ASN A 1234 -14.93 29.28 -16.87
N GLU A 1235 -13.82 28.61 -16.57
CA GLU A 1235 -13.64 27.15 -16.69
C GLU A 1235 -14.27 26.38 -15.50
N GLY A 1236 -15.03 27.06 -14.63
CA GLY A 1236 -15.68 26.46 -13.46
C GLY A 1236 -14.77 26.13 -12.28
N LYS A 1237 -13.45 26.44 -12.37
CA LYS A 1237 -12.48 26.10 -11.32
C LYS A 1237 -12.52 27.10 -10.17
N LEU A 1238 -12.48 26.58 -8.94
CA LEU A 1238 -12.53 27.37 -7.70
C LEU A 1238 -11.25 28.21 -7.51
N ILE A 1239 -11.37 29.53 -7.66
CA ILE A 1239 -10.37 30.50 -7.24
C ILE A 1239 -10.68 31.03 -5.83
N ALA A 1240 -9.65 31.45 -5.10
CA ALA A 1240 -9.78 31.92 -3.72
C ALA A 1240 -10.60 33.24 -3.63
N PRO A 1241 -11.36 33.48 -2.54
CA PRO A 1241 -12.11 34.72 -2.36
C PRO A 1241 -11.22 35.96 -2.43
N GLY A 1242 -11.62 36.95 -3.24
CA GLY A 1242 -10.87 38.19 -3.48
C GLY A 1242 -10.03 38.22 -4.76
N GLN A 1243 -10.25 37.29 -5.70
CA GLN A 1243 -9.70 37.31 -7.07
C GLN A 1243 -10.79 37.18 -8.15
#